data_AF-A0A355ALK0-F1
#
_entry.id   AF-A0A355ALK0-F1
#
_cell.length_a   1.000
_cell.length_b   1.000
_cell.length_c   1.000
_cell.angle_alpha   90.00
_cell.angle_beta   90.00
_cell.angle_gamma   90.00
#
_symmetry.space_group_name_H-M   'P 1'
#
loop_
_entity.id
_entity.type
_entity.pdbx_description
1 polymer ?
#
loop_
_entity_poly.entity_id
_entity_poly.type
_entity_poly.pdbx_seq_one_letter_code
_entity_poly.pdbx_strand_id
1 'polypeptide(L)'
;VIQQATLEGILSWSAEAQPGVPVEELQQESAAVLAGVMLMASGLSGRGPGAVQSGLALADLLPRIAAYRDNFYRWLITRLPDNHRHRLEKEAQSLQQPFGGVRRHINMLLADRRARQVGSVTLASVLARLGRIDAAERLVGLVPAASARMLARITSRIVIAQGLARRGDEDSLERAVDTLSEAKDLLLRGIGCGALVDPWNILGFAGQFPLHEPGGEALPDSRVDDLIGSVGNLLECACMVWQRSCLESNKKISDQASSLVEELASWWDQYATTSVGGITYLSGLEMLQSAREVVAVLEERRATAPVPLSPVFWRDAVADFSSARTHAAAADALLQEKDFDAAMGLLVHWITLLEGDEIDHSGNSWLVAAHRWLRSALTDLSDSGCIRVRRFLELVEANTAGLTEMIDIAASGQEPLSRNTSETPLPDETDDDQIGADESVASAYESMVWQDSTDDGTDGGMLDVDLPAGATNPVVAVEEAADFLTGVIVMLRQTVVTGCLDAAAGRIHTAVAEIDSFVGWRQTLRRLRRAMVRAAMHIVARDQEQPPGMTAAEFDRLRWQRDIAAERLLEAALQTGETIWMLSARIAIAQGTVQKTSLSSEDGKRDPSRKIPKPAVGKLLAAVFVDDQQMIHQQMECIRYHLRGKTVLYVPLSRGGRADRVFAARMRERLLERLVSVLPRRGLVEETIGLVRLAKKLESRRPPGAASVSEFDRVFEAATTALVGRIVASAPVAGPGESKPSSVVTTQRILDGLAILIPKLLETWTTHARQLRLSVLERVREDKSFRIIKEFIERYGAGLFTQHLLTPPSLRSVLRGGVRPFLEHLIEQNASGSDWRNSDSDDEYNKTHPDKLIEAINTGEISLKQATSRLRLVLESVAENHSEYRDWNSTTTQSDRGDYLYVLLEFLRIKAEYERIVWTLRPVSMAHRVLVRSGATEAASAWRQRMEEETEGTANELIERLSALQQKTGVRLASVSDRVQRPFTSMLEQDELESLVEPAVRELLAGQPAGAGSQLETHAEEFLGVATGAGVEVPDWLDHLSATVDRVLEEAETGGLAPDDQRHVMPSSLAEPLYWSRLPWPQLLDAVSKKQGRL
;
A
#
# COMPACT_ATOMS: atom_id res chain seq x y z
N VAL A 1 31.45 -8.50 19.02
CA VAL A 1 30.59 -9.60 18.51
C VAL A 1 30.52 -9.49 17.00
N ILE A 2 30.69 -10.59 16.24
CA ILE A 2 30.56 -10.59 14.77
C ILE A 2 29.30 -11.37 14.42
N GLN A 3 28.47 -10.83 13.51
CA GLN A 3 27.27 -11.52 13.05
C GLN A 3 27.64 -12.79 12.28
N GLN A 4 26.97 -13.90 12.60
CA GLN A 4 27.23 -15.21 11.97
C GLN A 4 27.14 -15.14 10.44
N ALA A 5 26.13 -14.45 9.90
CA ALA A 5 25.96 -14.31 8.44
C ALA A 5 27.15 -13.61 7.77
N THR A 6 27.72 -12.58 8.41
CA THR A 6 28.91 -11.87 7.91
C THR A 6 30.13 -12.77 7.96
N LEU A 7 30.32 -13.52 9.05
CA LEU A 7 31.43 -14.46 9.19
C LEU A 7 31.37 -15.58 8.13
N GLU A 8 30.20 -16.21 7.97
CA GLU A 8 29.97 -17.21 6.93
C GLU A 8 30.21 -16.64 5.52
N GLY A 9 29.77 -15.40 5.28
CA GLY A 9 30.02 -14.69 4.03
C GLY A 9 31.52 -14.53 3.74
N ILE A 10 32.30 -14.07 4.73
CA ILE A 10 33.76 -13.92 4.59
C ILE A 10 34.43 -15.27 4.30
N LEU A 11 34.05 -16.32 5.02
CA LEU A 11 34.64 -17.66 4.88
C LEU A 11 34.32 -18.29 3.53
N SER A 12 33.12 -18.03 2.98
CA SER A 12 32.67 -18.59 1.71
C SER A 12 33.52 -18.15 0.51
N TRP A 13 34.19 -16.99 0.58
CA TRP A 13 35.06 -16.50 -0.49
C TRP A 13 36.16 -17.50 -0.89
N SER A 14 36.76 -18.15 0.11
CA SER A 14 37.79 -19.18 -0.11
C SER A 14 37.23 -20.55 -0.54
N ALA A 15 35.93 -20.76 -0.35
CA ALA A 15 35.25 -22.00 -0.73
C ALA A 15 34.76 -21.98 -2.19
N GLU A 16 34.56 -20.80 -2.78
CA GLU A 16 34.22 -20.68 -4.20
C GLU A 16 35.47 -20.85 -5.08
N ALA A 17 35.36 -21.76 -6.05
CA ALA A 17 36.43 -21.99 -7.02
C ALA A 17 36.54 -20.79 -7.98
N GLN A 18 37.50 -19.90 -7.72
CA GLN A 18 37.85 -18.84 -8.67
C GLN A 18 38.83 -19.37 -9.71
N PRO A 19 38.46 -19.37 -11.01
CA PRO A 19 39.31 -19.91 -12.06
C PRO A 19 40.68 -19.21 -12.08
N GLY A 20 41.74 -19.96 -11.80
CA GLY A 20 43.11 -19.47 -11.89
C GLY A 20 43.65 -18.74 -10.65
N VAL A 21 42.93 -18.74 -9.51
CA VAL A 21 43.42 -18.17 -8.23
C VAL A 21 43.69 -19.30 -7.22
N PRO A 22 44.86 -19.36 -6.57
CA PRO A 22 45.13 -20.34 -5.52
C PRO A 22 44.20 -20.16 -4.31
N VAL A 23 43.69 -21.25 -3.76
CA VAL A 23 42.81 -21.23 -2.57
C VAL A 23 43.49 -20.58 -1.36
N GLU A 24 44.81 -20.75 -1.21
CA GLU A 24 45.61 -20.12 -0.15
C GLU A 24 45.56 -18.57 -0.24
N GLU A 25 45.58 -18.00 -1.45
CA GLU A 25 45.46 -16.55 -1.64
C GLU A 25 44.06 -16.07 -1.22
N LEU A 26 43.01 -16.81 -1.58
CA LEU A 26 41.63 -16.48 -1.19
C LEU A 26 41.43 -16.56 0.33
N GLN A 27 42.05 -17.56 1.00
CA GLN A 27 42.01 -17.65 2.47
C GLN A 27 42.71 -16.48 3.14
N GLN A 28 43.87 -16.04 2.61
CA GLN A 28 44.57 -14.86 3.09
C GLN A 28 43.73 -13.59 2.92
N GLU A 29 43.01 -13.45 1.81
CA GLU A 29 42.10 -12.33 1.56
C GLU A 29 40.91 -12.32 2.53
N SER A 30 40.28 -13.48 2.77
CA SER A 30 39.22 -13.61 3.78
C SER A 30 39.71 -13.22 5.18
N ALA A 31 40.91 -13.70 5.57
CA ALA A 31 41.50 -13.38 6.86
C ALA A 31 41.82 -11.88 6.98
N ALA A 32 42.31 -11.25 5.90
CA ALA A 32 42.56 -9.82 5.84
C ALA A 32 41.27 -9.02 6.07
N VAL A 33 40.18 -9.38 5.39
CA VAL A 33 38.90 -8.67 5.55
C VAL A 33 38.30 -8.85 6.94
N LEU A 34 38.38 -10.05 7.51
CA LEU A 34 37.96 -10.30 8.89
C LEU A 34 38.73 -9.42 9.87
N ALA A 35 40.06 -9.34 9.72
CA ALA A 35 40.90 -8.47 10.53
C ALA A 35 40.53 -6.98 10.37
N GLY A 36 40.21 -6.56 9.14
CA GLY A 36 39.71 -5.21 8.85
C GLY A 36 38.39 -4.89 9.57
N VAL A 37 37.43 -5.83 9.59
CA VAL A 37 36.16 -5.69 10.34
C VAL A 37 36.42 -5.58 11.84
N MET A 38 37.31 -6.41 12.39
CA MET A 38 37.70 -6.35 13.80
C MET A 38 38.39 -5.02 14.15
N LEU A 39 39.23 -4.49 13.25
CA LEU A 39 39.89 -3.20 13.42
C LEU A 39 38.91 -2.03 13.45
N MET A 40 37.91 -2.02 12.56
CA MET A 40 36.85 -1.00 12.59
C MET A 40 36.10 -1.03 13.92
N ALA A 41 35.73 -2.22 14.39
CA ALA A 41 35.07 -2.38 15.68
C ALA A 41 35.96 -1.89 16.85
N SER A 42 37.26 -2.18 16.82
CA SER A 42 38.19 -1.68 17.84
C SER A 42 38.40 -0.16 17.79
N GLY A 43 38.20 0.49 16.64
CA GLY A 43 38.23 1.95 16.52
C GLY A 43 37.10 2.67 17.26
N LEU A 44 36.02 1.94 17.58
CA LEU A 44 34.91 2.38 18.42
C LEU A 44 35.11 2.02 19.90
N SER A 45 36.12 1.20 20.23
CA SER A 45 36.25 0.55 21.53
C SER A 45 37.65 0.76 22.10
N GLY A 46 37.79 1.61 23.13
CA GLY A 46 39.09 1.81 23.78
C GLY A 46 39.03 2.81 24.92
N ARG A 47 40.02 2.75 25.82
CA ARG A 47 40.20 3.72 26.90
C ARG A 47 41.50 4.50 26.67
N GLY A 48 41.42 5.83 26.57
CA GLY A 48 42.58 6.70 26.46
C GLY A 48 42.29 8.08 25.85
N PRO A 49 43.27 9.00 25.86
CA PRO A 49 43.11 10.40 25.40
C PRO A 49 42.83 10.57 23.90
N GLY A 50 42.82 9.48 23.12
CA GLY A 50 42.43 9.46 21.70
C GLY A 50 41.08 8.79 21.44
N ALA A 51 40.31 8.47 22.49
CA ALA A 51 38.95 7.96 22.35
C ALA A 51 38.02 9.03 21.75
N VAL A 52 37.06 8.60 20.94
CA VAL A 52 36.09 9.50 20.31
C VAL A 52 35.08 9.95 21.38
N GLN A 53 34.80 11.25 21.42
CA GLN A 53 33.78 11.82 22.30
C GLN A 53 32.38 11.38 21.88
N SER A 54 31.49 11.12 22.84
CA SER A 54 30.07 10.80 22.60
C SER A 54 29.29 11.93 21.90
N GLY A 55 29.80 13.16 21.88
CA GLY A 55 29.19 14.28 21.15
C GLY A 55 29.46 14.29 19.63
N LEU A 56 30.23 13.34 19.09
CA LEU A 56 30.62 13.33 17.67
C LEU A 56 29.55 12.64 16.82
N ALA A 57 29.04 13.33 15.80
CA ALA A 57 27.97 12.79 14.94
C ALA A 57 28.43 11.53 14.18
N LEU A 58 27.49 10.61 13.89
CA LEU A 58 27.80 9.36 13.17
C LEU A 58 28.38 9.63 11.78
N ALA A 59 27.93 10.72 11.14
CA ALA A 59 28.41 11.19 9.84
C ALA A 59 29.93 11.50 9.83
N ASP A 60 30.47 11.98 10.95
CA ASP A 60 31.89 12.31 11.09
C ASP A 60 32.70 11.12 11.63
N LEU A 61 32.05 10.23 12.38
CA LEU A 61 32.67 9.06 13.00
C LEU A 61 32.91 7.91 12.00
N LEU A 62 31.92 7.58 11.17
CA LEU A 62 32.01 6.48 10.21
C LEU A 62 33.20 6.57 9.24
N PRO A 63 33.50 7.74 8.63
CA PRO A 63 34.66 7.88 7.76
C PRO A 63 35.99 7.62 8.49
N ARG A 64 36.12 8.09 9.74
CA ARG A 64 37.34 7.88 10.55
C ARG A 64 37.58 6.40 10.83
N ILE A 65 36.52 5.68 11.21
CA ILE A 65 36.62 4.24 11.49
C ILE A 65 36.94 3.44 10.21
N ALA A 66 36.30 3.78 9.10
CA ALA A 66 36.57 3.17 7.81
C ALA A 66 38.03 3.38 7.35
N ALA A 67 38.63 4.53 7.70
CA ALA A 67 40.02 4.83 7.37
C ALA A 67 41.02 3.87 8.03
N TYR A 68 40.76 3.38 9.25
CA TYR A 68 41.63 2.38 9.90
C TYR A 68 41.75 1.11 9.06
N ARG A 69 40.61 0.59 8.59
CA ARG A 69 40.54 -0.56 7.70
C ARG A 69 41.28 -0.29 6.39
N ASP A 70 41.04 0.86 5.76
CA ASP A 70 41.60 1.15 4.44
C ASP A 70 43.12 1.37 4.50
N ASN A 71 43.64 1.98 5.57
CA ASN A 71 45.06 2.11 5.85
C ASN A 71 45.71 0.73 6.08
N PHE A 72 45.06 -0.12 6.89
CA PHE A 72 45.50 -1.50 7.13
C PHE A 72 45.58 -2.31 5.83
N TYR A 73 44.56 -2.24 4.98
CA TYR A 73 44.54 -2.94 3.70
C TYR A 73 45.64 -2.45 2.75
N ARG A 74 45.82 -1.13 2.63
CA ARG A 74 46.90 -0.54 1.81
C ARG A 74 48.26 -1.02 2.27
N TRP A 75 48.51 -1.03 3.58
CA TRP A 75 49.75 -1.56 4.15
C TRP A 75 49.91 -3.06 3.86
N LEU A 76 48.86 -3.86 4.05
CA LEU A 76 48.93 -5.31 3.88
C LEU A 76 49.24 -5.71 2.43
N ILE A 77 48.67 -5.03 1.43
CA ILE A 77 48.94 -5.27 0.01
C ILE A 77 50.45 -5.17 -0.30
N THR A 78 51.16 -4.21 0.31
CA THR A 78 52.62 -4.05 0.10
C THR A 78 53.46 -5.22 0.62
N ARG A 79 52.88 -6.08 1.48
CA ARG A 79 53.54 -7.23 2.10
C ARG A 79 53.27 -8.56 1.39
N LEU A 80 52.38 -8.58 0.40
CA LEU A 80 52.01 -9.79 -0.33
C LEU A 80 53.04 -10.16 -1.42
N PRO A 81 53.12 -11.44 -1.82
CA PRO A 81 53.93 -11.87 -2.96
C PRO A 81 53.58 -11.10 -4.24
N ASP A 82 54.55 -10.89 -5.13
CA ASP A 82 54.37 -10.00 -6.29
C ASP A 82 53.16 -10.37 -7.15
N ASN A 83 52.92 -11.65 -7.45
CA ASN A 83 51.78 -12.07 -8.27
C ASN A 83 50.43 -11.72 -7.61
N HIS A 84 50.31 -11.99 -6.31
CA HIS A 84 49.11 -11.68 -5.52
C HIS A 84 48.91 -10.17 -5.38
N ARG A 85 49.99 -9.43 -5.10
CA ARG A 85 49.99 -7.96 -5.00
C ARG A 85 49.49 -7.30 -6.30
N HIS A 86 50.08 -7.63 -7.45
CA HIS A 86 49.69 -7.00 -8.72
C HIS A 86 48.23 -7.31 -9.08
N ARG A 87 47.71 -8.50 -8.74
CA ARG A 87 46.30 -8.84 -8.92
C ARG A 87 45.40 -7.96 -8.06
N LEU A 88 45.69 -7.86 -6.75
CA LEU A 88 44.90 -7.05 -5.83
C LEU A 88 45.01 -5.54 -6.09
N GLU A 89 46.15 -5.05 -6.58
CA GLU A 89 46.29 -3.64 -7.02
C GLU A 89 45.42 -3.35 -8.24
N LYS A 90 45.38 -4.25 -9.21
CA LYS A 90 44.49 -4.15 -10.38
C LYS A 90 43.02 -4.23 -9.98
N GLU A 91 42.68 -5.15 -9.08
CA GLU A 91 41.34 -5.26 -8.52
C GLU A 91 40.94 -3.99 -7.75
N ALA A 92 41.82 -3.47 -6.90
CA ALA A 92 41.59 -2.26 -6.13
C ALA A 92 41.40 -1.02 -7.02
N GLN A 93 42.12 -0.93 -8.15
CA GLN A 93 41.86 0.10 -9.15
C GLN A 93 40.50 -0.07 -9.84
N SER A 94 40.07 -1.31 -10.11
CA SER A 94 38.78 -1.57 -10.76
C SER A 94 37.59 -1.35 -9.82
N LEU A 95 37.68 -1.83 -8.57
CA LEU A 95 36.61 -1.77 -7.56
C LEU A 95 36.70 -0.52 -6.67
N GLN A 96 37.74 0.30 -6.87
CA GLN A 96 38.04 1.51 -6.12
C GLN A 96 38.22 1.27 -4.61
N GLN A 97 38.53 0.03 -4.22
CA GLN A 97 38.76 -0.34 -2.83
C GLN A 97 39.75 -1.52 -2.73
N PRO A 98 40.77 -1.45 -1.84
CA PRO A 98 41.60 -2.59 -1.47
C PRO A 98 40.77 -3.78 -0.96
N PHE A 99 41.09 -5.01 -1.41
CA PHE A 99 40.32 -6.22 -1.11
C PHE A 99 38.81 -6.09 -1.44
N GLY A 100 38.48 -5.26 -2.43
CA GLY A 100 37.11 -4.98 -2.85
C GLY A 100 36.36 -6.23 -3.32
N GLY A 101 37.06 -7.24 -3.85
CA GLY A 101 36.48 -8.50 -4.32
C GLY A 101 35.77 -9.27 -3.21
N VAL A 102 36.43 -9.40 -2.05
CA VAL A 102 35.86 -10.05 -0.86
C VAL A 102 34.65 -9.28 -0.33
N ARG A 103 34.76 -7.95 -0.20
CA ARG A 103 33.64 -7.11 0.29
C ARG A 103 32.44 -7.19 -0.66
N ARG A 104 32.68 -7.13 -1.97
CA ARG A 104 31.66 -7.31 -3.00
C ARG A 104 31.00 -8.68 -2.90
N HIS A 105 31.77 -9.74 -2.74
CA HIS A 105 31.27 -11.11 -2.57
C HIS A 105 30.33 -11.22 -1.36
N ILE A 106 30.79 -10.75 -0.20
CA ILE A 106 29.99 -10.76 1.04
C ILE A 106 28.70 -9.97 0.84
N ASN A 107 28.78 -8.77 0.28
CA ASN A 107 27.61 -7.92 0.06
C ASN A 107 26.60 -8.59 -0.87
N MET A 108 27.07 -9.23 -1.96
CA MET A 108 26.21 -9.97 -2.89
C MET A 108 25.55 -11.18 -2.21
N LEU A 109 26.30 -11.96 -1.44
CA LEU A 109 25.78 -13.12 -0.74
C LEU A 109 24.77 -12.73 0.36
N LEU A 110 25.04 -11.66 1.09
CA LEU A 110 24.10 -11.13 2.10
C LEU A 110 22.85 -10.53 1.45
N ALA A 111 22.97 -9.86 0.31
CA ALA A 111 21.82 -9.34 -0.43
C ALA A 111 20.93 -10.49 -0.93
N ASP A 112 21.51 -11.53 -1.53
CA ASP A 112 20.79 -12.71 -2.01
C ASP A 112 20.13 -13.50 -0.87
N ARG A 113 20.83 -13.72 0.25
CA ARG A 113 20.23 -14.33 1.46
C ARG A 113 19.05 -13.51 1.99
N ARG A 114 19.17 -12.18 2.05
CA ARG A 114 18.07 -11.28 2.47
C ARG A 114 16.89 -11.39 1.50
N ALA A 115 17.14 -11.41 0.20
CA ALA A 115 16.09 -11.53 -0.82
C ALA A 115 15.27 -12.81 -0.66
N ARG A 116 15.96 -13.96 -0.55
CA ARG A 116 15.30 -15.24 -0.31
C ARG A 116 14.55 -15.28 1.02
N GLN A 117 15.12 -14.69 2.08
CA GLN A 117 14.47 -14.60 3.38
C GLN A 117 13.17 -13.80 3.30
N VAL A 118 13.21 -12.58 2.77
CA VAL A 118 12.02 -11.72 2.65
C VAL A 118 10.95 -12.42 1.81
N GLY A 119 11.32 -12.95 0.63
CA GLY A 119 10.37 -13.65 -0.23
C GLY A 119 9.77 -14.90 0.39
N SER A 120 10.58 -15.73 1.06
CA SER A 120 10.10 -16.98 1.69
C SER A 120 9.20 -16.72 2.90
N VAL A 121 9.52 -15.72 3.73
CA VAL A 121 8.70 -15.35 4.89
C VAL A 121 7.35 -14.81 4.44
N THR A 122 7.33 -13.89 3.47
CA THR A 122 6.07 -13.32 2.98
C THR A 122 5.22 -14.39 2.30
N LEU A 123 5.81 -15.23 1.45
CA LEU A 123 5.05 -16.31 0.79
C LEU A 123 4.52 -17.34 1.80
N ALA A 124 5.30 -17.69 2.83
CA ALA A 124 4.83 -18.58 3.89
C ALA A 124 3.60 -18.01 4.61
N SER A 125 3.58 -16.71 4.89
CA SER A 125 2.41 -16.03 5.48
C SER A 125 1.18 -16.08 4.57
N VAL A 126 1.36 -15.88 3.25
CA VAL A 126 0.28 -16.04 2.26
C VAL A 126 -0.26 -17.48 2.24
N LEU A 127 0.63 -18.47 2.17
CA LEU A 127 0.26 -19.89 2.11
C LEU A 127 -0.43 -20.37 3.40
N ALA A 128 0.00 -19.88 4.57
CA ALA A 128 -0.64 -20.18 5.85
C ALA A 128 -2.12 -19.71 5.86
N ARG A 129 -2.42 -18.51 5.34
CA ARG A 129 -3.79 -17.96 5.25
C ARG A 129 -4.69 -18.77 4.31
N LEU A 130 -4.09 -19.42 3.31
CA LEU A 130 -4.77 -20.36 2.40
C LEU A 130 -4.85 -21.80 2.94
N GLY A 131 -4.47 -22.04 4.20
CA GLY A 131 -4.52 -23.37 4.83
C GLY A 131 -3.40 -24.33 4.38
N ARG A 132 -2.33 -23.82 3.74
CA ARG A 132 -1.19 -24.60 3.22
C ARG A 132 -0.06 -24.66 4.24
N ILE A 133 -0.37 -25.27 5.38
CA ILE A 133 0.49 -25.26 6.58
C ILE A 133 1.85 -25.91 6.31
N ASP A 134 1.87 -27.09 5.68
CA ASP A 134 3.11 -27.81 5.41
C ASP A 134 4.04 -27.02 4.47
N ALA A 135 3.46 -26.31 3.50
CA ALA A 135 4.21 -25.48 2.57
C ALA A 135 4.80 -24.25 3.26
N ALA A 136 4.00 -23.58 4.10
CA ALA A 136 4.48 -22.48 4.92
C ALA A 136 5.63 -22.92 5.83
N GLU A 137 5.52 -24.05 6.53
CA GLU A 137 6.58 -24.55 7.42
C GLU A 137 7.85 -24.93 6.64
N ARG A 138 7.73 -25.52 5.44
CA ARG A 138 8.89 -25.81 4.57
C ARG A 138 9.63 -24.52 4.20
N LEU A 139 8.91 -23.48 3.74
CA LEU A 139 9.49 -22.20 3.35
C LEU A 139 10.17 -21.50 4.52
N VAL A 140 9.53 -21.50 5.70
CA VAL A 140 10.14 -20.93 6.92
C VAL A 140 11.38 -21.73 7.32
N GLY A 141 11.37 -23.05 7.16
CA GLY A 141 12.54 -23.91 7.40
C GLY A 141 13.78 -23.53 6.58
N LEU A 142 13.60 -22.91 5.40
CA LEU A 142 14.69 -22.46 4.52
C LEU A 142 15.31 -21.12 4.96
N VAL A 143 14.66 -20.37 5.86
CA VAL A 143 15.13 -19.05 6.28
C VAL A 143 16.34 -19.19 7.22
N PRO A 144 17.50 -18.58 6.90
CA PRO A 144 18.71 -18.77 7.72
C PRO A 144 18.64 -18.04 9.07
N ALA A 145 18.06 -16.82 9.09
CA ALA A 145 17.99 -16.01 10.30
C ALA A 145 17.03 -16.61 11.34
N ALA A 146 17.49 -16.76 12.58
CA ALA A 146 16.67 -17.29 13.68
C ALA A 146 15.48 -16.37 13.99
N SER A 147 15.69 -15.05 14.04
CA SER A 147 14.65 -14.05 14.28
C SER A 147 13.49 -14.17 13.30
N ALA A 148 13.80 -14.08 12.01
CA ALA A 148 12.82 -14.15 10.93
C ALA A 148 12.09 -15.50 10.89
N ARG A 149 12.79 -16.62 11.17
CA ARG A 149 12.15 -17.93 11.30
C ARG A 149 11.14 -17.99 12.43
N MET A 150 11.51 -17.48 13.60
CA MET A 150 10.66 -17.54 14.78
C MET A 150 9.43 -16.66 14.61
N LEU A 151 9.59 -15.42 14.12
CA LEU A 151 8.47 -14.55 13.76
C LEU A 151 7.55 -15.20 12.73
N ALA A 152 8.09 -15.73 11.64
CA ALA A 152 7.28 -16.37 10.60
C ALA A 152 6.49 -17.59 11.12
N ARG A 153 7.09 -18.39 12.01
CA ARG A 153 6.37 -19.48 12.69
C ARG A 153 5.26 -18.96 13.59
N ILE A 154 5.53 -17.95 14.43
CA ILE A 154 4.52 -17.32 15.30
C ILE A 154 3.33 -16.83 14.46
N THR A 155 3.59 -16.04 13.41
CA THR A 155 2.56 -15.55 12.48
C THR A 155 1.79 -16.70 11.83
N SER A 156 2.49 -17.73 11.33
CA SER A 156 1.83 -18.90 10.74
C SER A 156 0.92 -19.61 11.73
N ARG A 157 1.33 -19.76 12.99
CA ARG A 157 0.51 -20.40 14.04
C ARG A 157 -0.73 -19.57 14.40
N ILE A 158 -0.60 -18.25 14.50
CA ILE A 158 -1.73 -17.35 14.71
C ILE A 158 -2.74 -17.50 13.56
N VAL A 159 -2.28 -17.46 12.32
CA VAL A 159 -3.14 -17.62 11.13
C VAL A 159 -3.85 -18.98 11.11
N ILE A 160 -3.15 -20.07 11.47
CA ILE A 160 -3.73 -21.41 11.57
C ILE A 160 -4.82 -21.45 12.64
N ALA A 161 -4.54 -20.89 13.82
CA ALA A 161 -5.51 -20.83 14.91
C ALA A 161 -6.74 -20.00 14.53
N GLN A 162 -6.56 -18.89 13.79
CA GLN A 162 -7.69 -18.12 13.26
C GLN A 162 -8.55 -18.96 12.31
N GLY A 163 -7.93 -19.72 11.39
CA GLY A 163 -8.62 -20.63 10.48
C GLY A 163 -9.40 -21.73 11.20
N LEU A 164 -8.80 -22.34 12.22
CA LEU A 164 -9.44 -23.36 13.06
C LEU A 164 -10.62 -22.77 13.85
N ALA A 165 -10.42 -21.60 14.47
CA ALA A 165 -11.47 -20.89 15.19
C ALA A 165 -12.68 -20.61 14.29
N ARG A 166 -12.48 -20.35 12.99
CA ARG A 166 -13.55 -20.09 11.99
C ARG A 166 -14.41 -21.31 11.69
N ARG A 167 -13.90 -22.52 11.83
CA ARG A 167 -14.70 -23.74 11.64
C ARG A 167 -15.66 -23.95 12.81
N GLY A 168 -15.23 -23.57 14.01
CA GLY A 168 -16.07 -23.51 15.21
C GLY A 168 -16.46 -24.88 15.80
N ASP A 169 -16.08 -26.00 15.19
CA ASP A 169 -16.26 -27.31 15.79
C ASP A 169 -15.31 -27.53 16.97
N GLU A 170 -15.71 -28.38 17.91
CA GLU A 170 -15.03 -28.63 19.18
C GLU A 170 -13.55 -29.05 18.99
N ASP A 171 -13.28 -29.95 18.04
CA ASP A 171 -11.91 -30.40 17.70
C ASP A 171 -11.06 -29.27 17.14
N SER A 172 -11.63 -28.44 16.25
CA SER A 172 -10.92 -27.27 15.73
C SER A 172 -10.62 -26.23 16.81
N LEU A 173 -11.55 -25.97 17.74
CA LEU A 173 -11.34 -25.01 18.82
C LEU A 173 -10.28 -25.49 19.83
N GLU A 174 -10.28 -26.77 20.21
CA GLU A 174 -9.24 -27.34 21.07
C GLU A 174 -7.86 -27.22 20.40
N ARG A 175 -7.76 -27.59 19.12
CA ARG A 175 -6.52 -27.43 18.33
C ARG A 175 -6.09 -25.97 18.16
N ALA A 176 -7.03 -25.02 18.10
CA ALA A 176 -6.70 -23.60 18.02
C ALA A 176 -6.00 -23.12 19.29
N VAL A 177 -6.48 -23.52 20.47
CA VAL A 177 -5.86 -23.19 21.77
C VAL A 177 -4.46 -23.80 21.88
N ASP A 178 -4.29 -25.06 21.48
CA ASP A 178 -2.97 -25.72 21.45
C ASP A 178 -2.00 -24.98 20.53
N THR A 179 -2.47 -24.61 19.33
CA THR A 179 -1.67 -23.89 18.33
C THR A 179 -1.21 -22.52 18.83
N LEU A 180 -2.06 -21.79 19.55
CA LEU A 180 -1.74 -20.49 20.15
C LEU A 180 -0.79 -20.63 21.33
N SER A 181 -0.93 -21.69 22.13
CA SER A 181 0.00 -22.00 23.22
C SER A 181 1.41 -22.26 22.68
N GLU A 182 1.53 -23.02 21.58
CA GLU A 182 2.81 -23.20 20.89
C GLU A 182 3.37 -21.88 20.32
N ALA A 183 2.51 -20.95 19.87
CA ALA A 183 2.94 -19.62 19.42
C ALA A 183 3.50 -18.77 20.57
N LYS A 184 2.86 -18.79 21.75
CA LYS A 184 3.37 -18.17 22.99
C LYS A 184 4.75 -18.73 23.36
N ASP A 185 4.90 -20.05 23.34
CA ASP A 185 6.17 -20.70 23.69
C ASP A 185 7.29 -20.32 22.71
N LEU A 186 6.97 -20.22 21.41
CA LEU A 186 7.91 -19.74 20.40
C LEU A 186 8.29 -18.26 20.62
N LEU A 187 7.34 -17.40 20.97
CA LEU A 187 7.60 -16.00 21.30
C LEU A 187 8.58 -15.88 22.47
N LEU A 188 8.26 -16.52 23.60
CA LEU A 188 9.09 -16.49 24.81
C LEU A 188 10.47 -17.09 24.56
N ARG A 189 10.55 -18.18 23.82
CA ARG A 189 11.84 -18.78 23.41
C ARG A 189 12.64 -17.83 22.51
N GLY A 190 11.97 -17.09 21.64
CA GLY A 190 12.59 -16.13 20.73
C GLY A 190 13.24 -14.98 21.48
N ILE A 191 12.55 -14.47 22.50
CA ILE A 191 13.09 -13.47 23.43
C ILE A 191 14.25 -14.09 24.21
N GLY A 192 14.04 -15.26 24.84
CA GLY A 192 15.04 -15.91 25.69
C GLY A 192 16.33 -16.31 24.99
N CYS A 193 16.31 -16.57 23.67
CA CYS A 193 17.51 -16.86 22.89
C CYS A 193 18.09 -15.63 22.16
N GLY A 194 17.51 -14.44 22.35
CA GLY A 194 17.94 -13.19 21.71
C GLY A 194 17.59 -13.09 20.22
N ALA A 195 16.70 -13.96 19.72
CA ALA A 195 16.20 -13.88 18.35
C ALA A 195 15.14 -12.77 18.19
N LEU A 196 14.38 -12.47 19.24
CA LEU A 196 13.46 -11.33 19.32
C LEU A 196 14.03 -10.29 20.29
N VAL A 197 13.62 -9.04 20.13
CA VAL A 197 14.01 -7.96 21.06
C VAL A 197 13.44 -8.25 22.44
N ASP A 198 14.22 -7.93 23.47
CA ASP A 198 13.73 -8.01 24.85
C ASP A 198 12.75 -6.83 25.09
N PRO A 199 11.50 -7.10 25.50
CA PRO A 199 10.51 -6.05 25.72
C PRO A 199 10.89 -5.07 26.85
N TRP A 200 11.82 -5.41 27.76
CA TRP A 200 12.35 -4.43 28.74
C TRP A 200 13.04 -3.22 28.08
N ASN A 201 13.47 -3.33 26.83
CA ASN A 201 14.04 -2.19 26.09
C ASN A 201 13.00 -1.08 25.78
N ILE A 202 11.71 -1.39 25.81
CA ILE A 202 10.63 -0.40 25.66
C ILE A 202 10.68 0.57 26.84
N LEU A 203 10.68 0.01 28.06
CA LEU A 203 10.81 0.78 29.30
C LEU A 203 12.16 1.46 29.44
N GLY A 204 13.26 0.73 29.18
CA GLY A 204 14.61 1.23 29.45
C GLY A 204 15.11 2.27 28.46
N PHE A 205 14.65 2.22 27.20
CA PHE A 205 15.22 3.07 26.14
C PHE A 205 14.17 3.63 25.16
N ALA A 206 12.88 3.56 25.48
CA ALA A 206 11.80 3.98 24.59
C ALA A 206 11.85 3.32 23.19
N GLY A 207 12.37 2.09 23.11
CA GLY A 207 12.57 1.41 21.82
C GLY A 207 13.61 2.06 20.90
N GLN A 208 14.41 2.99 21.43
CA GLN A 208 15.52 3.63 20.75
C GLN A 208 16.84 3.06 21.28
N PHE A 209 17.83 2.85 20.42
CA PHE A 209 19.19 2.51 20.88
C PHE A 209 20.12 3.66 20.55
N PRO A 210 20.14 4.71 21.37
CA PRO A 210 20.99 5.86 21.11
C PRO A 210 22.47 5.44 21.20
N LEU A 211 23.24 5.74 20.16
CA LEU A 211 24.70 5.58 20.16
C LEU A 211 25.41 6.74 20.86
N HIS A 212 24.71 7.87 21.06
CA HIS A 212 25.20 9.15 21.60
C HIS A 212 24.12 9.76 22.53
N GLU A 213 24.30 11.00 23.01
CA GLU A 213 23.33 11.66 23.89
C GLU A 213 21.87 11.57 23.38
N PRO A 214 20.89 11.32 24.27
CA PRO A 214 19.48 11.26 23.90
C PRO A 214 19.02 12.59 23.30
N GLY A 215 18.41 12.52 22.12
CA GLY A 215 18.04 13.66 21.29
C GLY A 215 18.91 13.85 20.04
N GLY A 216 20.11 13.23 20.00
CA GLY A 216 20.96 13.16 18.80
C GLY A 216 20.84 11.80 18.10
N GLU A 217 20.55 11.80 16.80
CA GLU A 217 20.58 10.63 15.89
C GLU A 217 20.10 9.27 16.47
N ALA A 218 19.12 9.27 17.37
CA ALA A 218 18.53 8.05 17.92
C ALA A 218 17.55 7.47 16.90
N LEU A 219 17.84 6.28 16.38
CA LEU A 219 16.98 5.58 15.43
C LEU A 219 16.03 4.66 16.21
N PRO A 220 14.70 4.76 15.99
CA PRO A 220 13.75 3.77 16.48
C PRO A 220 14.12 2.38 15.95
N ASP A 221 14.09 1.38 16.82
CA ASP A 221 14.34 -0.01 16.43
C ASP A 221 13.05 -0.67 15.97
N SER A 222 12.95 -0.94 14.67
CA SER A 222 11.78 -1.57 14.06
C SER A 222 11.44 -2.94 14.65
N ARG A 223 12.37 -3.62 15.32
CA ARG A 223 12.12 -4.92 15.97
C ARG A 223 11.15 -4.79 17.16
N VAL A 224 11.07 -3.60 17.76
CA VAL A 224 10.11 -3.31 18.83
C VAL A 224 8.70 -3.29 18.25
N ASP A 225 8.49 -2.61 17.12
CA ASP A 225 7.21 -2.59 16.42
C ASP A 225 6.79 -4.00 15.97
N ASP A 226 7.74 -4.80 15.42
CA ASP A 226 7.49 -6.20 15.04
C ASP A 226 7.04 -7.06 16.23
N LEU A 227 7.62 -6.83 17.42
CA LEU A 227 7.25 -7.54 18.65
C LEU A 227 5.85 -7.14 19.12
N ILE A 228 5.56 -5.83 19.21
CA ILE A 228 4.26 -5.31 19.63
C ILE A 228 3.16 -5.84 18.70
N GLY A 229 3.38 -5.78 17.39
CA GLY A 229 2.43 -6.31 16.40
C GLY A 229 2.23 -7.82 16.53
N SER A 230 3.29 -8.59 16.79
CA SER A 230 3.19 -10.05 16.98
C SER A 230 2.41 -10.43 18.25
N VAL A 231 2.65 -9.71 19.36
CA VAL A 231 1.92 -9.94 20.62
C VAL A 231 0.46 -9.51 20.51
N GLY A 232 0.20 -8.36 19.88
CA GLY A 232 -1.15 -7.88 19.60
C GLY A 232 -1.97 -8.91 18.81
N ASN A 233 -1.43 -9.40 17.70
CA ASN A 233 -2.08 -10.42 16.87
C ASN A 233 -2.34 -11.74 17.63
N LEU A 234 -1.40 -12.15 18.51
CA LEU A 234 -1.55 -13.34 19.32
C LEU A 234 -2.69 -13.18 20.35
N LEU A 235 -2.71 -12.06 21.06
CA LEU A 235 -3.76 -11.71 22.03
C LEU A 235 -5.13 -11.61 21.35
N GLU A 236 -5.23 -10.97 20.18
CA GLU A 236 -6.48 -10.81 19.44
C GLU A 236 -7.04 -12.18 19.04
N CYS A 237 -6.19 -13.07 18.50
CA CYS A 237 -6.61 -14.41 18.14
C CYS A 237 -7.03 -15.24 19.36
N ALA A 238 -6.29 -15.16 20.47
CA ALA A 238 -6.64 -15.86 21.70
C ALA A 238 -7.99 -15.39 22.28
N CYS A 239 -8.24 -14.07 22.28
CA CYS A 239 -9.55 -13.51 22.68
C CYS A 239 -10.68 -14.04 21.78
N MET A 240 -10.48 -14.08 20.47
CA MET A 240 -11.47 -14.60 19.52
C MET A 240 -11.77 -16.10 19.76
N VAL A 241 -10.74 -16.93 19.99
CA VAL A 241 -10.90 -18.36 20.29
C VAL A 241 -11.68 -18.54 21.59
N TRP A 242 -11.36 -17.75 22.64
CA TRP A 242 -12.07 -17.79 23.90
C TRP A 242 -13.55 -17.45 23.74
N GLN A 243 -13.87 -16.34 23.07
CA GLN A 243 -15.26 -15.93 22.80
C GLN A 243 -16.05 -17.04 22.07
N ARG A 244 -15.44 -17.70 21.08
CA ARG A 244 -16.08 -18.79 20.33
C ARG A 244 -16.27 -20.07 21.14
N SER A 245 -15.31 -20.43 21.98
CA SER A 245 -15.43 -21.61 22.84
C SER A 245 -16.59 -21.50 23.84
N CYS A 246 -16.92 -20.29 24.29
CA CYS A 246 -18.11 -20.03 25.12
C CYS A 246 -19.42 -20.27 24.34
N LEU A 247 -19.41 -20.03 23.03
CA LEU A 247 -20.57 -20.25 22.15
C LEU A 247 -20.87 -21.74 21.90
N GLU A 248 -19.94 -22.66 22.10
CA GLU A 248 -20.19 -24.10 21.85
C GLU A 248 -20.43 -24.91 23.16
N SER A 249 -20.50 -24.22 24.31
CA SER A 249 -20.76 -24.81 25.65
C SER A 249 -19.70 -25.81 26.15
N ASN A 250 -18.47 -25.78 25.62
CA ASN A 250 -17.37 -26.56 26.18
C ASN A 250 -16.56 -25.72 27.18
N LYS A 251 -16.93 -25.81 28.46
CA LYS A 251 -16.25 -25.12 29.57
C LYS A 251 -14.75 -25.43 29.64
N LYS A 252 -14.32 -26.66 29.32
CA LYS A 252 -12.91 -27.03 29.38
C LYS A 252 -12.07 -26.20 28.39
N ILE A 253 -12.52 -26.10 27.14
CA ILE A 253 -11.81 -25.32 26.11
C ILE A 253 -11.86 -23.82 26.44
N SER A 254 -13.00 -23.34 26.95
CA SER A 254 -13.14 -21.95 27.40
C SER A 254 -12.19 -21.59 28.54
N ASP A 255 -12.10 -22.44 29.57
CA ASP A 255 -11.18 -22.23 30.69
C ASP A 255 -9.71 -22.22 30.22
N GLN A 256 -9.35 -23.10 29.28
CA GLN A 256 -8.01 -23.14 28.69
C GLN A 256 -7.70 -21.88 27.88
N ALA A 257 -8.64 -21.43 27.04
CA ALA A 257 -8.48 -20.22 26.23
C ALA A 257 -8.42 -18.96 27.10
N SER A 258 -9.25 -18.89 28.15
CA SER A 258 -9.24 -17.80 29.15
C SER A 258 -7.89 -17.70 29.86
N SER A 259 -7.38 -18.83 30.38
CA SER A 259 -6.07 -18.90 31.05
C SER A 259 -4.94 -18.42 30.13
N LEU A 260 -4.99 -18.78 28.84
CA LEU A 260 -3.98 -18.33 27.87
C LEU A 260 -4.00 -16.81 27.68
N VAL A 261 -5.18 -16.20 27.56
CA VAL A 261 -5.31 -14.73 27.43
C VAL A 261 -4.84 -14.03 28.69
N GLU A 262 -5.23 -14.52 29.88
CA GLU A 262 -4.84 -13.94 31.17
C GLU A 262 -3.31 -13.96 31.37
N GLU A 263 -2.68 -15.09 31.08
CA GLU A 263 -1.22 -15.23 31.16
C GLU A 263 -0.49 -14.27 30.22
N LEU A 264 -0.93 -14.20 28.96
CA LEU A 264 -0.31 -13.31 27.96
C LEU A 264 -0.49 -11.83 28.31
N ALA A 265 -1.71 -11.44 28.71
CA ALA A 265 -2.03 -10.07 29.10
C ALA A 265 -1.22 -9.61 30.31
N SER A 266 -1.18 -10.44 31.37
CA SER A 266 -0.43 -10.14 32.58
C SER A 266 1.08 -10.12 32.37
N TRP A 267 1.60 -10.89 31.41
CA TRP A 267 3.01 -10.86 31.04
C TRP A 267 3.36 -9.60 30.25
N TRP A 268 2.52 -9.19 29.30
CA TRP A 268 2.81 -8.08 28.40
C TRP A 268 2.75 -6.70 29.07
N ASP A 269 1.75 -6.46 29.92
CA ASP A 269 1.54 -5.14 30.52
C ASP A 269 2.62 -4.74 31.55
N GLN A 270 3.61 -5.60 31.79
CA GLN A 270 4.81 -5.30 32.58
C GLN A 270 5.79 -4.36 31.87
N TYR A 271 5.67 -4.17 30.54
CA TYR A 271 6.67 -3.48 29.71
C TYR A 271 6.29 -2.05 29.27
N ALA A 272 5.26 -1.46 29.90
CA ALA A 272 4.82 -0.06 29.77
C ALA A 272 4.62 0.50 28.34
N THR A 273 4.13 -0.34 27.42
CA THR A 273 3.65 0.09 26.10
C THR A 273 2.49 1.09 26.15
N THR A 274 1.87 1.27 27.31
CA THR A 274 0.78 2.21 27.56
C THR A 274 1.25 3.58 28.06
N SER A 275 2.50 3.70 28.51
CA SER A 275 3.00 4.91 29.18
C SER A 275 4.14 5.58 28.40
N VAL A 276 4.89 4.83 27.60
CA VAL A 276 6.03 5.36 26.83
C VAL A 276 5.56 5.99 25.53
N GLY A 277 5.81 7.29 25.35
CA GLY A 277 5.50 8.02 24.12
C GLY A 277 6.42 7.63 22.94
N GLY A 278 5.89 7.68 21.71
CA GLY A 278 6.66 7.39 20.50
C GLY A 278 6.68 5.91 20.06
N ILE A 279 5.91 5.04 20.74
CA ILE A 279 5.76 3.61 20.46
C ILE A 279 4.27 3.29 20.25
N THR A 280 3.95 2.20 19.55
CA THR A 280 2.55 1.77 19.35
C THR A 280 1.91 1.32 20.68
N TYR A 281 0.75 1.89 20.99
CA TYR A 281 -0.04 1.54 22.17
C TYR A 281 -0.61 0.11 22.09
N LEU A 282 -0.39 -0.69 23.14
CA LEU A 282 -0.99 -2.01 23.29
C LEU A 282 -1.13 -2.35 24.79
N SER A 283 -2.36 -2.50 25.28
CA SER A 283 -2.65 -3.07 26.60
C SER A 283 -3.30 -4.44 26.48
N GLY A 284 -2.64 -5.46 27.04
CA GLY A 284 -3.19 -6.80 27.17
C GLY A 284 -4.34 -6.87 28.17
N LEU A 285 -4.29 -6.12 29.27
CA LEU A 285 -5.36 -6.11 30.28
C LEU A 285 -6.65 -5.50 29.74
N GLU A 286 -6.58 -4.43 28.94
CA GLU A 286 -7.76 -3.88 28.25
C GLU A 286 -8.39 -4.90 27.30
N MET A 287 -7.57 -5.68 26.59
CA MET A 287 -8.04 -6.75 25.71
C MET A 287 -8.72 -7.88 26.47
N LEU A 288 -8.12 -8.32 27.58
CA LEU A 288 -8.68 -9.33 28.47
C LEU A 288 -10.03 -8.88 29.03
N GLN A 289 -10.10 -7.64 29.51
CA GLN A 289 -11.32 -7.07 30.07
C GLN A 289 -12.43 -6.97 29.02
N SER A 290 -12.10 -6.48 27.82
CA SER A 290 -13.03 -6.43 26.69
C SER A 290 -13.56 -7.83 26.33
N ALA A 291 -12.68 -8.84 26.31
CA ALA A 291 -13.09 -10.21 26.02
C ALA A 291 -14.03 -10.79 27.10
N ARG A 292 -13.78 -10.51 28.38
CA ARG A 292 -14.64 -10.91 29.51
C ARG A 292 -16.05 -10.33 29.39
N GLU A 293 -16.16 -9.04 29.07
CA GLU A 293 -17.45 -8.35 28.89
C GLU A 293 -18.28 -9.00 27.78
N VAL A 294 -17.65 -9.28 26.63
CA VAL A 294 -18.33 -9.95 25.51
C VAL A 294 -18.80 -11.34 25.92
N VAL A 295 -17.93 -12.14 26.55
CA VAL A 295 -18.27 -13.50 26.99
C VAL A 295 -19.45 -13.48 27.98
N ALA A 296 -19.43 -12.59 28.98
CA ALA A 296 -20.50 -12.47 29.97
C ALA A 296 -21.86 -12.15 29.33
N VAL A 297 -21.89 -11.17 28.41
CA VAL A 297 -23.13 -10.78 27.70
C VAL A 297 -23.64 -11.90 26.81
N LEU A 298 -22.76 -12.64 26.13
CA LEU A 298 -23.17 -13.77 25.28
C LEU A 298 -23.73 -14.94 26.10
N GLU A 299 -23.21 -15.21 27.28
CA GLU A 299 -23.74 -16.21 28.21
C GLU A 299 -25.12 -15.81 28.78
N GLU A 300 -25.27 -14.55 29.21
CA GLU A 300 -26.55 -14.02 29.73
C GLU A 300 -27.65 -14.06 28.66
N ARG A 301 -27.30 -13.67 27.43
CA ARG A 301 -28.20 -13.72 26.28
C ARG A 301 -28.77 -15.12 26.08
N ARG A 302 -27.92 -16.15 26.13
CA ARG A 302 -28.31 -17.56 25.94
C ARG A 302 -29.16 -18.11 27.08
N ALA A 303 -28.90 -17.67 28.30
CA ALA A 303 -29.68 -18.07 29.46
C ALA A 303 -31.14 -17.58 29.39
N THR A 304 -31.42 -16.59 28.53
CA THR A 304 -32.73 -15.92 28.44
C THR A 304 -33.56 -16.48 27.27
N ALA A 305 -34.81 -16.95 27.51
CA ALA A 305 -35.73 -17.39 26.45
C ALA A 305 -37.20 -16.93 26.66
N PRO A 306 -37.94 -16.53 25.59
CA PRO A 306 -37.58 -16.63 24.16
C PRO A 306 -37.34 -15.29 23.44
N VAL A 307 -36.69 -15.40 22.28
CA VAL A 307 -36.44 -14.37 21.24
C VAL A 307 -37.75 -13.88 20.62
N PRO A 308 -37.90 -12.57 20.28
CA PRO A 308 -36.89 -11.51 20.38
C PRO A 308 -36.73 -10.98 21.79
N LEU A 309 -35.48 -10.75 22.18
CA LEU A 309 -35.13 -10.07 23.43
C LEU A 309 -35.63 -8.62 23.42
N SER A 310 -35.95 -8.09 24.59
CA SER A 310 -36.35 -6.68 24.71
C SER A 310 -35.19 -5.78 24.26
N PRO A 311 -35.45 -4.65 23.54
CA PRO A 311 -34.45 -3.63 23.26
C PRO A 311 -33.69 -3.12 24.50
N VAL A 312 -34.28 -3.31 25.69
CA VAL A 312 -33.66 -3.00 26.99
C VAL A 312 -32.43 -3.85 27.26
N PHE A 313 -32.44 -5.15 26.89
CA PHE A 313 -31.32 -6.06 27.15
C PHE A 313 -30.02 -5.55 26.51
N TRP A 314 -30.05 -5.21 25.22
CA TRP A 314 -28.86 -4.71 24.52
C TRP A 314 -28.43 -3.35 25.00
N ARG A 315 -29.37 -2.48 25.37
CA ARG A 315 -29.01 -1.17 25.95
C ARG A 315 -28.27 -1.34 27.28
N ASP A 316 -28.73 -2.24 28.14
CA ASP A 316 -28.14 -2.46 29.45
C ASP A 316 -26.80 -3.21 29.29
N ALA A 317 -26.73 -4.24 28.44
CA ALA A 317 -25.49 -4.97 28.14
C ALA A 317 -24.39 -4.10 27.50
N VAL A 318 -24.77 -3.13 26.66
CA VAL A 318 -23.82 -2.23 25.99
C VAL A 318 -23.38 -1.07 26.90
N ALA A 319 -24.17 -0.70 27.91
CA ALA A 319 -23.76 0.29 28.90
C ALA A 319 -22.53 -0.15 29.71
N ASP A 320 -22.31 -1.48 29.80
CA ASP A 320 -21.20 -2.08 30.52
C ASP A 320 -19.95 -2.30 29.63
N PHE A 321 -20.01 -1.97 28.32
CA PHE A 321 -18.87 -2.15 27.41
C PHE A 321 -17.82 -1.06 27.61
N SER A 322 -16.59 -1.48 27.94
CA SER A 322 -15.48 -0.57 28.23
C SER A 322 -14.71 -0.11 26.99
N SER A 323 -14.88 -0.77 25.83
CA SER A 323 -14.11 -0.48 24.62
C SER A 323 -14.86 -0.73 23.32
N ALA A 324 -14.37 -0.13 22.23
CA ALA A 324 -14.89 -0.40 20.89
C ALA A 324 -14.60 -1.83 20.38
N ARG A 325 -13.58 -2.51 20.94
CA ARG A 325 -13.31 -3.93 20.65
C ARG A 325 -14.43 -4.83 21.15
N THR A 326 -14.99 -4.51 22.33
CA THR A 326 -16.16 -5.20 22.90
C THR A 326 -17.36 -5.13 21.96
N HIS A 327 -17.59 -3.97 21.32
CA HIS A 327 -18.67 -3.78 20.34
C HIS A 327 -18.49 -4.63 19.07
N ALA A 328 -17.28 -4.67 18.51
CA ALA A 328 -16.98 -5.44 17.30
C ALA A 328 -17.27 -6.94 17.49
N ALA A 329 -16.75 -7.51 18.58
CA ALA A 329 -16.93 -8.93 18.88
C ALA A 329 -18.40 -9.29 19.19
N ALA A 330 -19.12 -8.42 19.91
CA ALA A 330 -20.54 -8.61 20.16
C ALA A 330 -21.37 -8.56 18.85
N ALA A 331 -21.07 -7.63 17.94
CA ALA A 331 -21.72 -7.54 16.64
C ALA A 331 -21.49 -8.80 15.79
N ASP A 332 -20.26 -9.32 15.81
CA ASP A 332 -19.89 -10.54 15.11
C ASP A 332 -20.65 -11.77 15.60
N ALA A 333 -20.79 -11.93 16.91
CA ALA A 333 -21.58 -13.02 17.51
C ALA A 333 -23.07 -12.91 17.16
N LEU A 334 -23.64 -11.70 17.17
CA LEU A 334 -25.05 -11.47 16.80
C LEU A 334 -25.35 -11.82 15.35
N LEU A 335 -24.42 -11.46 14.45
CA LEU A 335 -24.53 -11.77 13.03
C LEU A 335 -24.44 -13.28 12.76
N GLN A 336 -23.60 -14.01 13.51
CA GLN A 336 -23.51 -15.47 13.42
C GLN A 336 -24.82 -16.15 13.85
N GLU A 337 -25.45 -15.67 14.92
CA GLU A 337 -26.75 -16.18 15.39
C GLU A 337 -27.94 -15.69 14.55
N LYS A 338 -27.70 -14.89 13.50
CA LYS A 338 -28.71 -14.33 12.58
C LYS A 338 -29.76 -13.44 13.26
N ASP A 339 -29.41 -12.83 14.39
CA ASP A 339 -30.27 -11.89 15.11
C ASP A 339 -30.07 -10.47 14.57
N PHE A 340 -30.68 -10.20 13.42
CA PHE A 340 -30.46 -8.95 12.69
C PHE A 340 -31.00 -7.72 13.42
N ASP A 341 -32.06 -7.85 14.22
CA ASP A 341 -32.64 -6.69 14.91
C ASP A 341 -31.77 -6.25 16.09
N ALA A 342 -31.21 -7.22 16.84
CA ALA A 342 -30.22 -6.95 17.88
C ALA A 342 -28.92 -6.37 17.32
N ALA A 343 -28.38 -6.98 16.26
CA ALA A 343 -27.17 -6.49 15.58
C ALA A 343 -27.36 -5.06 15.07
N MET A 344 -28.54 -4.74 14.51
CA MET A 344 -28.87 -3.37 14.09
C MET A 344 -28.84 -2.39 15.27
N GLY A 345 -29.44 -2.76 16.41
CA GLY A 345 -29.45 -1.95 17.62
C GLY A 345 -28.04 -1.64 18.14
N LEU A 346 -27.18 -2.66 18.23
CA LEU A 346 -25.79 -2.52 18.65
C LEU A 346 -24.99 -1.63 17.69
N LEU A 347 -25.08 -1.86 16.38
CA LEU A 347 -24.37 -1.06 15.37
C LEU A 347 -24.79 0.41 15.39
N VAL A 348 -26.09 0.68 15.61
CA VAL A 348 -26.64 2.03 15.72
C VAL A 348 -26.19 2.73 17.01
N HIS A 349 -25.96 1.98 18.10
CA HIS A 349 -25.37 2.56 19.30
C HIS A 349 -23.87 2.80 19.11
N TRP A 350 -23.12 1.81 18.63
CA TRP A 350 -21.67 1.89 18.45
C TRP A 350 -21.27 3.09 17.56
N ILE A 351 -22.00 3.33 16.46
CA ILE A 351 -21.70 4.49 15.60
C ILE A 351 -21.84 5.84 16.33
N THR A 352 -22.63 5.93 17.39
CA THR A 352 -22.75 7.16 18.21
C THR A 352 -21.55 7.41 19.11
N LEU A 353 -20.74 6.39 19.36
CA LEU A 353 -19.51 6.47 20.16
C LEU A 353 -18.28 6.82 19.31
N LEU A 354 -18.41 6.80 17.97
CA LEU A 354 -17.31 7.09 17.05
C LEU A 354 -17.08 8.61 16.95
N GLU A 355 -16.33 9.16 17.91
CA GLU A 355 -15.87 10.55 17.94
C GLU A 355 -14.37 10.64 18.22
N GLY A 356 -13.68 11.59 17.58
CA GLY A 356 -12.24 11.81 17.76
C GLY A 356 -11.42 10.55 17.43
N ASP A 357 -10.47 10.23 18.30
CA ASP A 357 -9.53 9.11 18.13
C ASP A 357 -10.24 7.75 17.96
N GLU A 358 -11.46 7.56 18.49
CA GLU A 358 -12.23 6.31 18.33
C GLU A 358 -12.62 6.01 16.88
N ILE A 359 -12.63 7.01 16.00
CA ILE A 359 -12.88 6.82 14.56
C ILE A 359 -11.74 6.02 13.93
N ASP A 360 -10.49 6.36 14.25
CA ASP A 360 -9.31 5.66 13.74
C ASP A 360 -9.21 4.25 14.35
N HIS A 361 -9.41 4.15 15.68
CA HIS A 361 -9.30 2.88 16.39
C HIS A 361 -10.38 1.86 16.03
N SER A 362 -11.62 2.30 15.76
CA SER A 362 -12.76 1.37 15.65
C SER A 362 -13.72 1.61 14.50
N GLY A 363 -13.58 2.71 13.76
CA GLY A 363 -14.43 3.03 12.62
C GLY A 363 -14.38 1.97 11.50
N ASN A 364 -13.20 1.41 11.21
CA ASN A 364 -13.08 0.35 10.21
C ASN A 364 -13.79 -0.94 10.66
N SER A 365 -13.64 -1.34 11.92
CA SER A 365 -14.32 -2.50 12.50
C SER A 365 -15.84 -2.33 12.44
N TRP A 366 -16.34 -1.14 12.72
CA TRP A 366 -17.76 -0.82 12.56
C TRP A 366 -18.21 -0.94 11.10
N LEU A 367 -17.44 -0.41 10.14
CA LEU A 367 -17.75 -0.50 8.72
C LEU A 367 -17.83 -1.96 8.25
N VAL A 368 -16.90 -2.83 8.67
CA VAL A 368 -16.92 -4.26 8.34
C VAL A 368 -18.18 -4.94 8.88
N ALA A 369 -18.50 -4.72 10.16
CA ALA A 369 -19.69 -5.29 10.78
C ALA A 369 -20.99 -4.78 10.14
N ALA A 370 -21.07 -3.50 9.82
CA ALA A 370 -22.21 -2.88 9.13
C ALA A 370 -22.40 -3.42 7.70
N HIS A 371 -21.32 -3.64 6.94
CA HIS A 371 -21.38 -4.28 5.62
C HIS A 371 -21.90 -5.72 5.70
N ARG A 372 -21.40 -6.52 6.66
CA ARG A 372 -21.87 -7.90 6.91
C ARG A 372 -23.34 -7.95 7.27
N TRP A 373 -23.78 -7.03 8.14
CA TRP A 373 -25.19 -6.88 8.51
C TRP A 373 -26.05 -6.54 7.29
N LEU A 374 -25.69 -5.52 6.51
CA LEU A 374 -26.44 -5.09 5.33
C LEU A 374 -26.54 -6.20 4.28
N ARG A 375 -25.43 -6.89 4.00
CA ARG A 375 -25.39 -7.98 3.03
C ARG A 375 -26.34 -9.11 3.42
N SER A 376 -26.37 -9.46 4.71
CA SER A 376 -27.31 -10.45 5.23
C SER A 376 -28.76 -9.96 5.20
N ALA A 377 -29.00 -8.71 5.64
CA ALA A 377 -30.34 -8.11 5.67
C ALA A 377 -30.94 -7.96 4.27
N LEU A 378 -30.13 -7.65 3.26
CA LEU A 378 -30.55 -7.53 1.86
C LEU A 378 -31.01 -8.86 1.24
N THR A 379 -30.72 -10.00 1.87
CA THR A 379 -31.25 -11.30 1.41
C THR A 379 -32.77 -11.40 1.57
N ASP A 380 -33.35 -10.72 2.57
CA ASP A 380 -34.79 -10.65 2.80
C ASP A 380 -35.45 -9.59 1.89
N LEU A 381 -36.18 -10.06 0.88
CA LEU A 381 -36.88 -9.25 -0.11
C LEU A 381 -38.29 -8.83 0.33
N SER A 382 -38.73 -9.21 1.52
CA SER A 382 -40.05 -8.83 2.05
C SER A 382 -40.15 -7.32 2.30
N ASP A 383 -41.37 -6.78 2.37
CA ASP A 383 -41.60 -5.37 2.74
C ASP A 383 -40.98 -5.05 4.12
N SER A 384 -41.05 -6.00 5.08
CA SER A 384 -40.39 -5.87 6.39
C SER A 384 -38.87 -5.80 6.28
N GLY A 385 -38.25 -6.63 5.42
CA GLY A 385 -36.81 -6.60 5.17
C GLY A 385 -36.35 -5.28 4.54
N CYS A 386 -37.08 -4.79 3.53
CA CYS A 386 -36.84 -3.49 2.91
C CYS A 386 -36.96 -2.34 3.92
N ILE A 387 -37.98 -2.37 4.80
CA ILE A 387 -38.15 -1.38 5.88
C ILE A 387 -36.98 -1.43 6.86
N ARG A 388 -36.52 -2.62 7.27
CA ARG A 388 -35.37 -2.79 8.17
C ARG A 388 -34.11 -2.16 7.59
N VAL A 389 -33.78 -2.45 6.33
CA VAL A 389 -32.60 -1.87 5.64
C VAL A 389 -32.72 -0.35 5.54
N ARG A 390 -33.88 0.16 5.12
CA ARG A 390 -34.11 1.62 5.07
C ARG A 390 -33.92 2.26 6.43
N ARG A 391 -34.51 1.68 7.49
CA ARG A 391 -34.45 2.22 8.85
C ARG A 391 -33.03 2.27 9.39
N PHE A 392 -32.24 1.23 9.16
CA PHE A 392 -30.82 1.22 9.52
C PHE A 392 -30.06 2.36 8.86
N LEU A 393 -30.23 2.56 7.55
CA LEU A 393 -29.57 3.65 6.82
C LEU A 393 -30.01 5.05 7.30
N GLU A 394 -31.29 5.23 7.64
CA GLU A 394 -31.79 6.48 8.24
C GLU A 394 -31.14 6.76 9.61
N LEU A 395 -30.92 5.71 10.42
CA LEU A 395 -30.26 5.82 11.72
C LEU A 395 -28.75 6.12 11.57
N VAL A 396 -28.07 5.47 10.60
CA VAL A 396 -26.66 5.77 10.28
C VAL A 396 -26.49 7.22 9.80
N GLU A 397 -27.39 7.74 8.95
CA GLU A 397 -27.38 9.16 8.55
C GLU A 397 -27.54 10.09 9.76
N ALA A 398 -28.47 9.78 10.67
CA ALA A 398 -28.73 10.61 11.84
C ALA A 398 -27.54 10.64 12.81
N ASN A 399 -26.88 9.49 13.03
CA ASN A 399 -25.79 9.37 14.00
C ASN A 399 -24.42 9.81 13.44
N THR A 400 -24.29 10.02 12.13
CA THR A 400 -23.09 10.62 11.53
C THR A 400 -23.17 12.15 11.40
N ALA A 401 -24.22 12.77 11.96
CA ALA A 401 -24.45 14.21 11.85
C ALA A 401 -23.28 15.05 12.41
N GLY A 402 -22.67 14.65 13.52
CA GLY A 402 -21.51 15.34 14.12
C GLY A 402 -20.30 15.41 13.17
N LEU A 403 -20.01 14.32 12.46
CA LEU A 403 -18.95 14.27 11.46
C LEU A 403 -19.26 15.19 10.27
N THR A 404 -20.52 15.22 9.84
CA THR A 404 -20.93 16.14 8.75
C THR A 404 -20.86 17.61 9.17
N GLU A 405 -21.14 17.91 10.44
CA GLU A 405 -21.00 19.25 11.02
C GLU A 405 -19.53 19.68 11.06
N MET A 406 -18.62 18.80 11.48
CA MET A 406 -17.17 19.04 11.46
C MET A 406 -16.67 19.43 10.05
N ILE A 407 -17.11 18.71 9.02
CA ILE A 407 -16.78 19.04 7.62
C ILE A 407 -17.40 20.39 7.20
N ASP A 408 -18.61 20.71 7.66
CA ASP A 408 -19.25 22.00 7.38
C ASP A 408 -18.51 23.17 8.08
N ILE A 409 -17.98 22.97 9.29
CA ILE A 409 -17.13 23.94 10.01
C ILE A 409 -15.83 24.17 9.23
N ALA A 410 -15.12 23.10 8.85
CA ALA A 410 -13.92 23.19 8.02
C ALA A 410 -14.20 23.86 6.66
N ALA A 411 -15.37 23.59 6.07
CA ALA A 411 -15.82 24.22 4.83
C ALA A 411 -16.14 25.72 4.96
N SER A 412 -16.29 26.22 6.18
CA SER A 412 -16.50 27.63 6.51
C SER A 412 -15.18 28.36 6.78
N GLY A 413 -14.06 27.63 6.83
CA GLY A 413 -12.72 28.16 7.09
C GLY A 413 -12.38 28.35 8.57
N GLN A 414 -13.28 28.00 9.49
CA GLN A 414 -13.06 28.00 10.93
C GLN A 414 -12.27 26.74 11.36
N GLU A 415 -11.53 26.83 12.46
CA GLU A 415 -10.98 25.63 13.09
C GLU A 415 -12.09 24.87 13.81
N PRO A 416 -12.16 23.53 13.66
CA PRO A 416 -13.00 22.71 14.51
C PRO A 416 -12.42 22.82 15.93
N LEU A 417 -12.94 23.76 16.73
CA LEU A 417 -12.54 23.95 18.12
C LEU A 417 -12.88 22.68 18.91
N SER A 418 -11.89 22.21 19.68
CA SER A 418 -12.09 21.27 20.78
C SER A 418 -13.25 21.75 21.64
N ARG A 419 -14.29 20.94 21.74
CA ARG A 419 -15.39 21.14 22.70
C ARG A 419 -14.81 20.91 24.10
N ASN A 420 -14.20 21.95 24.68
CA ASN A 420 -14.11 22.26 26.12
C ASN A 420 -12.92 23.18 26.39
N THR A 421 -13.17 24.49 26.42
CA THR A 421 -12.40 25.48 27.21
C THR A 421 -13.09 26.85 27.12
N SER A 422 -14.37 26.87 27.50
CA SER A 422 -15.03 28.10 27.92
C SER A 422 -15.45 27.97 29.38
N GLU A 423 -14.49 27.62 30.23
CA GLU A 423 -14.53 28.01 31.63
C GLU A 423 -13.42 29.06 31.83
N THR A 424 -13.86 30.23 32.26
CA THR A 424 -13.04 31.31 32.80
C THR A 424 -11.94 30.77 33.72
N PRO A 425 -10.68 31.21 33.59
CA PRO A 425 -9.67 30.90 34.58
C PRO A 425 -10.08 31.58 35.90
N LEU A 426 -10.52 30.78 36.86
CA LEU A 426 -10.52 31.21 38.26
C LEU A 426 -9.07 31.26 38.73
N PRO A 427 -8.64 32.29 39.48
CA PRO A 427 -7.29 32.34 40.00
C PRO A 427 -7.09 31.26 41.06
N ASP A 428 -5.96 30.55 40.97
CA ASP A 428 -5.44 29.63 41.97
C ASP A 428 -5.45 30.23 43.38
N GLU A 429 -6.23 29.64 44.27
CA GLU A 429 -5.92 29.53 45.69
C GLU A 429 -6.33 28.12 46.14
N THR A 430 -5.36 27.19 46.26
CA THR A 430 -5.05 26.47 47.51
C THR A 430 -3.97 25.42 47.28
N ASP A 431 -2.94 25.51 48.13
CA ASP A 431 -1.97 24.46 48.44
C ASP A 431 -2.64 23.19 48.97
N ASP A 432 -1.86 22.10 48.81
CA ASP A 432 -1.80 20.84 49.57
C ASP A 432 -2.62 19.61 49.14
N ASP A 433 -1.84 18.52 49.08
CA ASP A 433 -2.17 17.09 49.15
C ASP A 433 -2.61 16.35 47.87
N GLN A 434 -1.64 16.09 46.97
CA GLN A 434 -1.58 14.80 46.28
C GLN A 434 -0.27 14.07 46.60
N ILE A 435 -0.45 12.99 47.36
CA ILE A 435 0.56 12.04 47.84
C ILE A 435 1.17 11.30 46.64
N GLY A 436 2.50 11.18 46.66
CA GLY A 436 3.34 10.74 45.55
C GLY A 436 3.01 9.36 44.96
N ALA A 437 2.95 9.33 43.63
CA ALA A 437 3.09 8.13 42.81
C ALA A 437 4.51 7.97 42.23
N ASP A 438 5.44 8.87 42.58
CA ASP A 438 6.82 8.86 42.06
C ASP A 438 7.73 7.81 42.71
N GLU A 439 7.32 7.14 43.79
CA GLU A 439 8.16 6.16 44.49
C GLU A 439 7.98 4.69 44.02
N SER A 440 7.04 4.38 43.12
CA SER A 440 6.76 2.98 42.77
C SER A 440 7.72 2.36 41.74
N VAL A 441 8.39 3.16 40.90
CA VAL A 441 9.21 2.65 39.77
C VAL A 441 10.69 2.52 40.12
N ALA A 442 11.15 3.21 41.17
CA ALA A 442 12.55 3.17 41.63
C ALA A 442 12.95 1.80 42.21
N SER A 443 11.98 1.03 42.72
CA SER A 443 12.23 -0.27 43.39
C SER A 443 12.68 -1.39 42.43
N ALA A 444 12.49 -1.25 41.12
CA ALA A 444 12.99 -2.20 40.13
C ALA A 444 14.51 -2.03 39.85
N TYR A 445 15.11 -0.91 40.26
CA TYR A 445 16.49 -0.54 39.95
C TYR A 445 17.45 -0.54 41.16
N GLU A 446 16.99 -0.85 42.38
CA GLU A 446 17.90 -0.93 43.55
C GLU A 446 19.01 -1.99 43.39
N SER A 447 18.84 -2.96 42.48
CA SER A 447 19.86 -3.97 42.14
C SER A 447 20.63 -3.70 40.84
N MET A 448 20.29 -2.67 40.06
CA MET A 448 20.96 -2.34 38.80
C MET A 448 21.75 -1.04 38.93
N VAL A 449 23.07 -1.18 39.09
CA VAL A 449 23.99 -0.05 38.96
C VAL A 449 24.27 0.15 37.47
N TRP A 450 23.75 1.23 36.89
CA TRP A 450 24.18 1.66 35.56
C TRP A 450 25.69 1.97 35.63
N GLN A 451 26.48 1.23 34.85
CA GLN A 451 27.90 1.52 34.64
C GLN A 451 28.03 2.17 33.28
N ASP A 452 28.45 3.44 33.28
CA ASP A 452 28.86 4.14 32.06
C ASP A 452 29.86 3.28 31.29
N SER A 453 29.44 2.80 30.13
CA SER A 453 30.26 1.95 29.27
C SER A 453 31.29 2.74 28.46
N THR A 454 31.13 4.07 28.39
CA THR A 454 31.97 4.99 27.62
C THR A 454 33.07 5.67 28.43
N ASP A 455 32.91 5.84 29.76
CA ASP A 455 33.93 6.40 30.68
C ASP A 455 34.53 7.71 30.14
N ASP A 456 33.70 8.51 29.45
CA ASP A 456 34.10 9.73 28.74
C ASP A 456 33.86 11.00 29.58
N GLY A 457 33.29 10.83 30.79
CA GLY A 457 33.03 11.90 31.74
C GLY A 457 31.71 12.63 31.52
N THR A 458 30.81 12.07 30.69
CA THR A 458 29.50 12.66 30.36
C THR A 458 28.38 11.74 30.86
N ASP A 459 27.59 12.20 31.83
CA ASP A 459 26.34 11.51 32.20
C ASP A 459 25.31 11.77 31.09
N GLY A 460 24.94 10.72 30.34
CA GLY A 460 23.87 10.82 29.34
C GLY A 460 22.54 11.17 30.02
N GLY A 461 21.83 12.18 29.51
CA GLY A 461 20.48 12.52 29.99
C GLY A 461 19.50 11.35 29.81
N MET A 462 18.35 11.36 30.47
CA MET A 462 17.19 10.58 29.99
C MET A 462 16.44 11.43 28.98
N LEU A 463 15.84 10.82 27.95
CA LEU A 463 14.92 11.52 27.05
C LEU A 463 13.79 12.13 27.90
N ASP A 464 13.61 13.45 27.87
CA ASP A 464 12.43 14.08 28.45
C ASP A 464 11.17 13.50 27.77
N VAL A 465 10.35 12.81 28.55
CA VAL A 465 9.12 12.13 28.11
C VAL A 465 7.94 13.12 27.99
N ASP A 466 8.22 14.42 27.95
CA ASP A 466 7.23 15.51 27.99
C ASP A 466 6.75 15.95 26.59
N LEU A 467 6.51 15.01 25.68
CA LEU A 467 5.62 15.26 24.55
C LEU A 467 4.23 14.80 24.97
N PRO A 468 3.25 15.70 25.17
CA PRO A 468 1.91 15.30 25.55
C PRO A 468 1.31 14.45 24.43
N ALA A 469 1.23 13.14 24.66
CA ALA A 469 0.39 12.24 23.90
C ALA A 469 -1.06 12.70 24.09
N GLY A 470 -1.68 13.28 23.06
CA GLY A 470 -3.13 13.55 23.06
C GLY A 470 -3.62 14.90 22.54
N ALA A 471 -2.78 15.82 22.07
CA ALA A 471 -3.29 17.02 21.38
C ALA A 471 -3.61 16.68 19.91
N THR A 472 -4.82 16.18 19.64
CA THR A 472 -5.27 15.81 18.29
C THR A 472 -5.24 17.05 17.37
N ASN A 473 -4.44 16.98 16.31
CA ASN A 473 -4.36 18.05 15.30
C ASN A 473 -5.73 18.18 14.60
N PRO A 474 -6.36 19.37 14.54
CA PRO A 474 -7.69 19.54 13.96
C PRO A 474 -7.79 19.13 12.48
N VAL A 475 -6.66 19.11 11.75
CA VAL A 475 -6.60 18.61 10.37
C VAL A 475 -6.76 17.09 10.31
N VAL A 476 -6.22 16.38 11.30
CA VAL A 476 -6.31 14.91 11.43
C VAL A 476 -7.75 14.49 11.68
N ALA A 477 -8.44 15.15 12.62
CA ALA A 477 -9.84 14.86 12.89
C ALA A 477 -10.73 15.01 11.63
N VAL A 478 -10.46 16.02 10.78
CA VAL A 478 -11.18 16.19 9.50
C VAL A 478 -10.81 15.13 8.48
N GLU A 479 -9.55 14.69 8.45
CA GLU A 479 -9.07 13.58 7.63
C GLU A 479 -9.79 12.27 7.98
N GLU A 480 -9.78 11.89 9.27
CA GLU A 480 -10.43 10.69 9.81
C GLU A 480 -11.94 10.71 9.56
N ALA A 481 -12.60 11.85 9.80
CA ALA A 481 -14.02 12.00 9.51
C ALA A 481 -14.34 11.84 8.01
N ALA A 482 -13.47 12.35 7.12
CA ALA A 482 -13.64 12.21 5.68
C ALA A 482 -13.43 10.75 5.21
N ASP A 483 -12.45 10.05 5.76
CA ASP A 483 -12.16 8.65 5.46
C ASP A 483 -13.29 7.73 5.96
N PHE A 484 -13.76 7.90 7.19
CA PHE A 484 -14.89 7.13 7.73
C PHE A 484 -16.18 7.35 6.93
N LEU A 485 -16.53 8.62 6.64
CA LEU A 485 -17.70 8.94 5.81
C LEU A 485 -17.60 8.36 4.40
N THR A 486 -16.39 8.25 3.84
CA THR A 486 -16.17 7.57 2.57
C THR A 486 -16.65 6.13 2.63
N GLY A 487 -16.31 5.39 3.68
CA GLY A 487 -16.80 4.03 3.93
C GLY A 487 -18.33 3.95 3.99
N VAL A 488 -18.97 4.82 4.77
CA VAL A 488 -20.44 4.90 4.89
C VAL A 488 -21.11 5.20 3.55
N ILE A 489 -20.55 6.12 2.76
CA ILE A 489 -21.06 6.50 1.44
C ILE A 489 -20.94 5.34 0.44
N VAL A 490 -19.81 4.62 0.45
CA VAL A 490 -19.59 3.43 -0.40
C VAL A 490 -20.59 2.33 -0.05
N MET A 491 -20.80 2.08 1.24
CA MET A 491 -21.79 1.13 1.77
C MET A 491 -23.22 1.46 1.28
N LEU A 492 -23.62 2.73 1.38
CA LEU A 492 -24.90 3.21 0.85
C LEU A 492 -24.99 3.00 -0.66
N ARG A 493 -23.93 3.31 -1.42
CA ARG A 493 -23.90 3.10 -2.88
C ARG A 493 -24.13 1.64 -3.25
N GLN A 494 -23.41 0.71 -2.63
CA GLN A 494 -23.54 -0.74 -2.89
C GLN A 494 -24.94 -1.25 -2.57
N THR A 495 -25.54 -0.75 -1.48
CA THR A 495 -26.93 -1.04 -1.11
C THR A 495 -27.92 -0.53 -2.16
N VAL A 496 -27.75 0.71 -2.62
CA VAL A 496 -28.61 1.30 -3.66
C VAL A 496 -28.44 0.60 -5.01
N VAL A 497 -27.23 0.17 -5.37
CA VAL A 497 -26.98 -0.64 -6.59
C VAL A 497 -27.73 -1.96 -6.53
N THR A 498 -27.65 -2.67 -5.40
CA THR A 498 -28.42 -3.91 -5.16
C THR A 498 -29.92 -3.66 -5.34
N GLY A 499 -30.45 -2.60 -4.71
CA GLY A 499 -31.84 -2.20 -4.87
C GLY A 499 -32.21 -1.82 -6.31
N CYS A 500 -31.30 -1.24 -7.11
CA CYS A 500 -31.54 -0.97 -8.53
C CYS A 500 -31.68 -2.26 -9.34
N LEU A 501 -30.82 -3.25 -9.08
CA LEU A 501 -30.86 -4.56 -9.74
C LEU A 501 -32.15 -5.31 -9.41
N ASP A 502 -32.53 -5.36 -8.14
CA ASP A 502 -33.74 -6.05 -7.69
C ASP A 502 -35.01 -5.36 -8.21
N ALA A 503 -35.04 -4.02 -8.20
CA ALA A 503 -36.17 -3.26 -8.76
C ALA A 503 -36.28 -3.43 -10.29
N ALA A 504 -35.16 -3.38 -11.02
CA ALA A 504 -35.14 -3.60 -12.47
C ALA A 504 -35.53 -5.03 -12.85
N ALA A 505 -35.21 -6.02 -12.01
CA ALA A 505 -35.64 -7.41 -12.14
C ALA A 505 -37.10 -7.65 -11.70
N GLY A 506 -37.79 -6.64 -11.16
CA GLY A 506 -39.16 -6.76 -10.66
C GLY A 506 -39.30 -7.57 -9.36
N ARG A 507 -38.21 -7.74 -8.60
CA ARG A 507 -38.20 -8.52 -7.34
C ARG A 507 -38.73 -7.73 -6.14
N ILE A 508 -38.59 -6.40 -6.18
CA ILE A 508 -39.07 -5.49 -5.13
C ILE A 508 -39.95 -4.40 -5.72
N HIS A 509 -40.94 -3.97 -4.95
CA HIS A 509 -41.72 -2.77 -5.24
C HIS A 509 -41.23 -1.63 -4.34
N THR A 510 -41.14 -0.40 -4.88
CA THR A 510 -40.62 0.74 -4.11
C THR A 510 -41.76 1.51 -3.51
N ALA A 511 -41.87 1.52 -2.18
CA ALA A 511 -42.92 2.29 -1.52
C ALA A 511 -42.62 3.80 -1.61
N VAL A 512 -43.67 4.63 -1.54
CA VAL A 512 -43.55 6.10 -1.61
C VAL A 512 -42.61 6.64 -0.53
N ALA A 513 -42.70 6.11 0.70
CA ALA A 513 -41.83 6.50 1.81
C ALA A 513 -40.34 6.24 1.51
N GLU A 514 -40.00 5.17 0.79
CA GLU A 514 -38.61 4.91 0.39
C GLU A 514 -38.11 5.91 -0.65
N ILE A 515 -38.98 6.31 -1.58
CA ILE A 515 -38.67 7.34 -2.58
C ILE A 515 -38.35 8.67 -1.89
N ASP A 516 -39.12 9.02 -0.85
CA ASP A 516 -38.89 10.24 -0.06
C ASP A 516 -37.54 10.18 0.66
N SER A 517 -37.18 9.04 1.30
CA SER A 517 -35.85 8.86 1.90
C SER A 517 -34.73 8.98 0.86
N PHE A 518 -34.86 8.35 -0.31
CA PHE A 518 -33.86 8.50 -1.39
C PHE A 518 -33.72 9.94 -1.88
N VAL A 519 -34.82 10.70 -1.94
CA VAL A 519 -34.80 12.11 -2.31
C VAL A 519 -34.11 12.94 -1.23
N GLY A 520 -34.39 12.67 0.06
CA GLY A 520 -33.73 13.27 1.21
C GLY A 520 -32.22 13.04 1.20
N TRP A 521 -31.78 11.78 1.17
CA TRP A 521 -30.36 11.39 1.11
C TRP A 521 -29.63 12.04 -0.06
N ARG A 522 -30.26 12.09 -1.25
CA ARG A 522 -29.67 12.76 -2.41
C ARG A 522 -29.45 14.27 -2.18
N GLN A 523 -30.29 14.93 -1.38
CA GLN A 523 -30.11 16.33 -1.01
C GLN A 523 -29.00 16.51 0.03
N THR A 524 -28.99 15.68 1.08
CA THR A 524 -27.93 15.64 2.10
C THR A 524 -26.56 15.48 1.44
N LEU A 525 -26.40 14.45 0.60
CA LEU A 525 -25.16 14.18 -0.13
C LEU A 525 -24.76 15.32 -1.08
N ARG A 526 -25.70 16.04 -1.69
CA ARG A 526 -25.37 17.23 -2.51
C ARG A 526 -24.84 18.40 -1.68
N ARG A 527 -25.31 18.56 -0.44
CA ARG A 527 -24.75 19.54 0.51
C ARG A 527 -23.35 19.10 0.93
N LEU A 528 -23.23 17.87 1.44
CA LEU A 528 -21.97 17.31 1.95
C LEU A 528 -20.84 17.35 0.91
N ARG A 529 -21.12 16.92 -0.33
CA ARG A 529 -20.14 17.00 -1.43
C ARG A 529 -19.61 18.42 -1.67
N ARG A 530 -20.47 19.44 -1.54
CA ARG A 530 -20.05 20.84 -1.71
C ARG A 530 -19.23 21.30 -0.51
N ALA A 531 -19.55 20.84 0.70
CA ALA A 531 -18.80 21.12 1.90
C ALA A 531 -17.39 20.51 1.82
N MET A 532 -17.27 19.22 1.52
CA MET A 532 -15.98 18.53 1.37
C MET A 532 -15.02 19.23 0.39
N VAL A 533 -15.52 19.61 -0.81
CA VAL A 533 -14.69 20.34 -1.79
C VAL A 533 -14.25 21.71 -1.28
N ARG A 534 -15.11 22.43 -0.52
CA ARG A 534 -14.75 23.72 0.08
C ARG A 534 -13.77 23.55 1.24
N ALA A 535 -13.97 22.57 2.11
CA ALA A 535 -13.05 22.24 3.20
C ALA A 535 -11.64 21.94 2.65
N ALA A 536 -11.54 21.13 1.60
CA ALA A 536 -10.27 20.85 0.92
C ALA A 536 -9.60 22.14 0.37
N MET A 537 -10.37 23.08 -0.17
CA MET A 537 -9.83 24.38 -0.61
C MET A 537 -9.29 25.21 0.55
N HIS A 538 -9.97 25.21 1.71
CA HIS A 538 -9.56 25.97 2.88
C HIS A 538 -8.32 25.37 3.56
N ILE A 539 -8.25 24.05 3.70
CA ILE A 539 -7.12 23.34 4.32
C ILE A 539 -5.82 23.57 3.54
N VAL A 540 -5.86 23.44 2.20
CA VAL A 540 -4.67 23.64 1.33
C VAL A 540 -4.21 25.10 1.30
N ALA A 541 -5.10 26.06 1.56
CA ALA A 541 -4.78 27.48 1.48
C ALA A 541 -4.05 28.04 2.73
N ARG A 542 -3.96 27.28 3.83
CA ARG A 542 -3.39 27.73 5.11
C ARG A 542 -1.85 27.64 5.16
N ASP A 543 -1.23 28.55 5.91
CA ASP A 543 0.20 28.71 6.21
C ASP A 543 1.14 28.25 5.08
N GLN A 544 1.13 29.01 3.98
CA GLN A 544 2.00 28.72 2.82
C GLN A 544 3.48 29.02 3.10
N GLU A 545 3.77 29.76 4.18
CA GLU A 545 5.12 30.17 4.59
C GLU A 545 5.49 29.54 5.94
N GLN A 546 6.77 29.20 6.09
CA GLN A 546 7.30 28.56 7.30
C GLN A 546 7.24 29.53 8.49
N PRO A 547 6.61 29.14 9.61
CA PRO A 547 6.62 29.95 10.82
C PRO A 547 8.04 30.13 11.38
N PRO A 548 8.37 31.29 11.99
CA PRO A 548 9.67 31.50 12.62
C PRO A 548 9.88 30.52 13.79
N GLY A 549 11.05 29.85 13.84
CA GLY A 549 11.43 28.91 14.90
C GLY A 549 11.14 27.42 14.62
N MET A 550 10.33 27.11 13.61
CA MET A 550 10.05 25.72 13.19
C MET A 550 11.13 25.22 12.22
N THR A 551 11.49 23.94 12.25
CA THR A 551 12.44 23.38 11.26
C THR A 551 11.78 23.19 9.89
N ALA A 552 12.56 23.20 8.81
CA ALA A 552 12.05 22.96 7.46
C ALA A 552 11.42 21.55 7.31
N ALA A 553 11.92 20.57 8.08
CA ALA A 553 11.40 19.20 8.07
C ALA A 553 10.02 19.11 8.73
N GLU A 554 9.82 19.76 9.88
CA GLU A 554 8.52 19.81 10.57
C GLU A 554 7.46 20.55 9.74
N PHE A 555 7.85 21.67 9.12
CA PHE A 555 6.95 22.41 8.25
C PHE A 555 6.52 21.58 7.02
N ASP A 556 7.41 20.81 6.40
CA ASP A 556 7.05 19.90 5.30
C ASP A 556 6.15 18.75 5.78
N ARG A 557 6.35 18.21 7.00
CA ARG A 557 5.44 17.21 7.60
C ARG A 557 4.02 17.75 7.75
N LEU A 558 3.86 18.94 8.34
CA LEU A 558 2.54 19.57 8.52
C LEU A 558 1.86 19.87 7.18
N ARG A 559 2.62 20.38 6.20
CA ARG A 559 2.11 20.62 4.85
C ARG A 559 1.67 19.34 4.16
N TRP A 560 2.45 18.27 4.32
CA TRP A 560 2.12 16.96 3.76
C TRP A 560 0.84 16.38 4.38
N GLN A 561 0.64 16.50 5.69
CA GLN A 561 -0.58 16.09 6.37
C GLN A 561 -1.82 16.83 5.84
N ARG A 562 -1.71 18.15 5.60
CA ARG A 562 -2.80 18.95 4.99
C ARG A 562 -3.13 18.50 3.56
N ASP A 563 -2.12 18.17 2.76
CA ASP A 563 -2.32 17.63 1.41
C ASP A 563 -3.06 16.28 1.46
N ILE A 564 -2.73 15.41 2.43
CA ILE A 564 -3.43 14.13 2.63
C ILE A 564 -4.90 14.37 3.00
N ALA A 565 -5.18 15.17 4.03
CA ALA A 565 -6.54 15.48 4.45
C ALA A 565 -7.39 16.07 3.31
N ALA A 566 -6.81 16.96 2.50
CA ALA A 566 -7.50 17.54 1.35
C ALA A 566 -7.77 16.52 0.23
N GLU A 567 -6.86 15.57 -0.02
CA GLU A 567 -7.10 14.46 -0.95
C GLU A 567 -8.18 13.50 -0.42
N ARG A 568 -8.22 13.21 0.89
CA ARG A 568 -9.29 12.39 1.51
C ARG A 568 -10.67 13.02 1.35
N LEU A 569 -10.79 14.33 1.62
CA LEU A 569 -12.02 15.09 1.38
C LEU A 569 -12.45 15.07 -0.09
N LEU A 570 -11.50 15.15 -1.03
CA LEU A 570 -11.81 15.06 -2.45
C LEU A 570 -12.30 13.67 -2.86
N GLU A 571 -11.70 12.59 -2.34
CA GLU A 571 -12.15 11.23 -2.60
C GLU A 571 -13.56 10.99 -2.02
N ALA A 572 -13.81 11.43 -0.79
CA ALA A 572 -15.14 11.38 -0.17
C ALA A 572 -16.19 12.12 -1.03
N ALA A 573 -15.84 13.29 -1.58
CA ALA A 573 -16.71 14.05 -2.48
C ALA A 573 -16.98 13.30 -3.81
N LEU A 574 -16.00 12.58 -4.34
CA LEU A 574 -16.13 11.76 -5.56
C LEU A 574 -17.07 10.57 -5.32
N GLN A 575 -16.87 9.82 -4.23
CA GLN A 575 -17.75 8.71 -3.84
C GLN A 575 -19.18 9.21 -3.59
N THR A 576 -19.33 10.39 -2.96
CA THR A 576 -20.63 11.06 -2.80
C THR A 576 -21.29 11.34 -4.15
N GLY A 577 -20.49 11.80 -5.11
CA GLY A 577 -20.91 12.08 -6.48
C GLY A 577 -21.49 10.86 -7.20
N GLU A 578 -20.81 9.72 -7.11
CA GLU A 578 -21.28 8.46 -7.69
C GLU A 578 -22.55 7.94 -7.01
N THR A 579 -22.62 8.05 -5.69
CA THR A 579 -23.79 7.65 -4.90
C THR A 579 -25.04 8.47 -5.28
N ILE A 580 -24.87 9.78 -5.54
CA ILE A 580 -25.94 10.62 -6.08
C ILE A 580 -26.45 10.12 -7.45
N TRP A 581 -25.57 9.58 -8.31
CA TRP A 581 -25.98 8.98 -9.58
C TRP A 581 -26.82 7.72 -9.35
N MET A 582 -26.40 6.85 -8.44
CA MET A 582 -27.13 5.61 -8.09
C MET A 582 -28.48 5.89 -7.46
N LEU A 583 -28.56 6.81 -6.48
CA LEU A 583 -29.85 7.24 -5.92
C LEU A 583 -30.77 7.82 -6.99
N SER A 584 -30.21 8.61 -7.92
CA SER A 584 -30.99 9.15 -9.04
C SER A 584 -31.45 8.07 -10.01
N ALA A 585 -30.69 6.99 -10.19
CA ALA A 585 -31.10 5.84 -10.98
C ALA A 585 -32.23 5.06 -10.29
N ARG A 586 -32.09 4.79 -8.98
CA ARG A 586 -33.11 4.11 -8.18
C ARG A 586 -34.46 4.85 -8.20
N ILE A 587 -34.43 6.18 -8.05
CA ILE A 587 -35.62 7.04 -8.17
C ILE A 587 -36.23 6.96 -9.57
N ALA A 588 -35.41 6.99 -10.62
CA ALA A 588 -35.88 6.93 -12.01
C ALA A 588 -36.57 5.58 -12.34
N ILE A 589 -36.06 4.47 -11.80
CA ILE A 589 -36.68 3.14 -11.90
C ILE A 589 -38.01 3.13 -11.14
N ALA A 590 -38.02 3.61 -9.89
CA ALA A 590 -39.23 3.63 -9.05
C ALA A 590 -40.37 4.47 -9.66
N GLN A 591 -40.04 5.57 -10.34
CA GLN A 591 -41.00 6.44 -11.02
C GLN A 591 -41.45 5.92 -12.40
N GLY A 592 -40.95 4.76 -12.86
CA GLY A 592 -41.30 4.20 -14.16
C GLY A 592 -40.83 5.05 -15.36
N THR A 593 -39.80 5.88 -15.18
CA THR A 593 -39.31 6.80 -16.22
C THR A 593 -38.51 6.12 -17.33
N VAL A 594 -38.14 4.86 -17.12
CA VAL A 594 -37.44 3.97 -18.05
C VAL A 594 -38.28 2.70 -18.24
N GLN A 595 -38.31 2.17 -19.46
CA GLN A 595 -39.13 1.00 -19.79
C GLN A 595 -38.34 0.05 -20.69
N LYS A 596 -38.47 -1.27 -20.44
CA LYS A 596 -37.82 -2.29 -21.26
C LYS A 596 -38.39 -2.26 -22.67
N THR A 597 -37.66 -1.65 -23.61
CA THR A 597 -38.05 -1.55 -25.02
C THR A 597 -37.30 -2.59 -25.85
N SER A 598 -38.04 -3.31 -26.70
CA SER A 598 -37.46 -4.05 -27.82
C SER A 598 -37.34 -3.07 -28.98
N LEU A 599 -36.21 -3.05 -29.69
CA LEU A 599 -36.01 -2.21 -30.88
C LEU A 599 -37.06 -2.54 -31.96
N SER A 600 -38.21 -1.87 -31.94
CA SER A 600 -39.06 -1.72 -33.11
C SER A 600 -38.54 -0.52 -33.89
N SER A 601 -37.92 -0.79 -35.05
CA SER A 601 -37.57 0.23 -36.02
C SER A 601 -38.87 0.84 -36.55
N GLU A 602 -39.19 2.05 -36.11
CA GLU A 602 -39.79 3.13 -36.89
C GLU A 602 -40.15 4.27 -35.94
N ASP A 603 -39.26 5.28 -35.87
CA ASP A 603 -39.65 6.68 -35.75
C ASP A 603 -38.40 7.57 -35.87
N GLY A 604 -37.80 7.49 -37.06
CA GLY A 604 -36.76 8.42 -37.49
C GLY A 604 -37.39 9.69 -38.04
N LYS A 605 -37.75 10.63 -37.17
CA LYS A 605 -37.90 12.07 -37.50
C LYS A 605 -37.93 12.88 -36.20
N ARG A 606 -36.78 13.41 -35.78
CA ARG A 606 -36.73 14.50 -34.79
C ARG A 606 -35.99 15.70 -35.36
N ASP A 607 -36.67 16.83 -35.22
CA ASP A 607 -36.38 18.17 -35.70
C ASP A 607 -35.12 18.76 -34.99
N PRO A 608 -34.18 19.46 -35.67
CA PRO A 608 -32.87 19.82 -35.11
C PRO A 608 -32.84 21.01 -34.14
N SER A 609 -33.98 21.58 -33.74
CA SER A 609 -34.06 22.96 -33.24
C SER A 609 -34.41 23.12 -31.74
N ARG A 610 -34.26 22.10 -30.89
CA ARG A 610 -34.48 22.23 -29.44
C ARG A 610 -33.18 22.18 -28.64
N LYS A 611 -33.02 23.15 -27.72
CA LYS A 611 -31.96 23.19 -26.70
C LYS A 611 -31.77 21.79 -26.09
N ILE A 612 -30.59 21.20 -26.26
CA ILE A 612 -30.28 19.87 -25.71
C ILE A 612 -30.41 19.97 -24.18
N PRO A 613 -31.28 19.16 -23.54
CA PRO A 613 -31.46 19.19 -22.10
C PRO A 613 -30.18 18.76 -21.37
N LYS A 614 -30.03 19.20 -20.11
CA LYS A 614 -28.91 18.76 -19.26
C LYS A 614 -28.91 17.22 -19.15
N PRO A 615 -27.75 16.57 -19.24
CA PRO A 615 -27.67 15.11 -19.20
C PRO A 615 -28.10 14.61 -17.83
N ALA A 616 -28.98 13.60 -17.81
CA ALA A 616 -29.45 12.97 -16.58
C ALA A 616 -28.73 11.64 -16.39
N VAL A 617 -27.52 11.67 -15.80
CA VAL A 617 -26.70 10.46 -15.57
C VAL A 617 -27.48 9.36 -14.85
N GLY A 618 -28.29 9.70 -13.85
CA GLY A 618 -29.15 8.72 -13.16
C GLY A 618 -30.15 8.02 -14.09
N LYS A 619 -30.74 8.73 -15.07
CA LYS A 619 -31.65 8.12 -16.06
C LYS A 619 -30.92 7.16 -17.00
N LEU A 620 -29.71 7.52 -17.41
CA LEU A 620 -28.87 6.65 -18.22
C LEU A 620 -28.54 5.36 -17.47
N LEU A 621 -28.11 5.45 -16.21
CA LEU A 621 -27.77 4.28 -15.40
C LEU A 621 -29.03 3.44 -15.07
N ALA A 622 -30.18 4.06 -14.82
CA ALA A 622 -31.47 3.37 -14.72
C ALA A 622 -31.82 2.60 -16.01
N ALA A 623 -31.62 3.22 -17.16
CA ALA A 623 -31.83 2.58 -18.47
C ALA A 623 -30.87 1.40 -18.69
N VAL A 624 -29.61 1.51 -18.21
CA VAL A 624 -28.66 0.39 -18.21
C VAL A 624 -29.13 -0.75 -17.30
N PHE A 625 -29.72 -0.49 -16.13
CA PHE A 625 -30.27 -1.56 -15.28
C PHE A 625 -31.49 -2.25 -15.92
N VAL A 626 -32.42 -1.46 -16.50
CA VAL A 626 -33.68 -1.94 -17.11
C VAL A 626 -33.52 -2.49 -18.54
N ASP A 627 -32.36 -2.26 -19.18
CA ASP A 627 -32.05 -2.59 -20.58
C ASP A 627 -32.89 -1.78 -21.60
N ASP A 628 -33.11 -0.48 -21.32
CA ASP A 628 -33.80 0.45 -22.21
C ASP A 628 -32.81 1.06 -23.22
N GLN A 629 -32.61 0.36 -24.33
CA GLN A 629 -31.66 0.74 -25.39
C GLN A 629 -31.93 2.14 -25.95
N GLN A 630 -33.19 2.52 -26.13
CA GLN A 630 -33.56 3.82 -26.69
C GLN A 630 -33.16 4.97 -25.74
N MET A 631 -33.46 4.84 -24.45
CA MET A 631 -33.07 5.83 -23.45
C MET A 631 -31.56 5.92 -23.29
N ILE A 632 -30.84 4.79 -23.36
CA ILE A 632 -29.37 4.77 -23.32
C ILE A 632 -28.82 5.65 -24.45
N HIS A 633 -29.23 5.43 -25.71
CA HIS A 633 -28.74 6.22 -26.84
C HIS A 633 -29.04 7.72 -26.68
N GLN A 634 -30.26 8.09 -26.29
CA GLN A 634 -30.67 9.49 -26.11
C GLN A 634 -29.84 10.21 -25.04
N GLN A 635 -29.63 9.60 -23.87
CA GLN A 635 -28.85 10.20 -22.80
C GLN A 635 -27.35 10.22 -23.14
N MET A 636 -26.85 9.20 -23.83
CA MET A 636 -25.47 9.14 -24.29
C MET A 636 -25.12 10.27 -25.25
N GLU A 637 -26.02 10.61 -26.20
CA GLU A 637 -25.84 11.78 -27.07
C GLU A 637 -25.76 13.09 -26.27
N CYS A 638 -26.63 13.26 -25.28
CA CYS A 638 -26.62 14.43 -24.40
C CYS A 638 -25.30 14.54 -23.63
N ILE A 639 -24.80 13.43 -23.06
CA ILE A 639 -23.52 13.40 -22.33
C ILE A 639 -22.36 13.73 -23.26
N ARG A 640 -22.28 13.09 -24.44
CA ARG A 640 -21.22 13.36 -25.42
C ARG A 640 -21.20 14.84 -25.80
N TYR A 641 -22.37 15.45 -26.02
CA TYR A 641 -22.47 16.88 -26.33
C TYR A 641 -21.96 17.76 -25.17
N HIS A 642 -22.34 17.48 -23.93
CA HIS A 642 -21.97 18.30 -22.77
C HIS A 642 -20.50 18.13 -22.32
N LEU A 643 -19.90 16.97 -22.60
CA LEU A 643 -18.47 16.74 -22.35
C LEU A 643 -17.58 17.44 -23.39
N ARG A 644 -18.09 17.75 -24.59
CA ARG A 644 -17.30 18.44 -25.63
C ARG A 644 -16.71 19.73 -25.08
N GLY A 645 -15.39 19.81 -25.15
CA GLY A 645 -14.62 20.98 -24.78
C GLY A 645 -14.34 21.18 -23.28
N LYS A 646 -14.77 20.25 -22.42
CA LYS A 646 -14.38 20.24 -21.00
C LYS A 646 -13.01 19.56 -20.85
N THR A 647 -12.13 20.03 -19.95
CA THR A 647 -10.76 19.48 -19.77
C THR A 647 -10.71 18.38 -18.71
N VAL A 648 -10.31 17.16 -19.05
CA VAL A 648 -10.19 16.07 -18.04
C VAL A 648 -8.87 16.15 -17.25
N LEU A 649 -7.96 17.04 -17.66
CA LEU A 649 -6.68 17.26 -17.01
C LEU A 649 -6.83 18.20 -15.81
N TYR A 650 -6.09 17.93 -14.74
CA TYR A 650 -6.00 18.80 -13.57
C TYR A 650 -4.55 18.90 -13.05
N VAL A 651 -4.29 19.90 -12.19
CA VAL A 651 -3.02 20.02 -11.46
C VAL A 651 -3.25 19.40 -10.07
N PRO A 652 -2.44 18.43 -9.60
CA PRO A 652 -2.57 17.84 -8.27
C PRO A 652 -2.48 18.86 -7.14
N LEU A 653 -3.10 18.59 -5.99
CA LEU A 653 -3.08 19.49 -4.83
C LEU A 653 -1.65 19.77 -4.35
N SER A 654 -0.82 18.73 -4.26
CA SER A 654 0.61 18.80 -3.93
C SER A 654 1.46 19.68 -4.86
N ARG A 655 0.92 20.06 -6.03
CA ARG A 655 1.55 20.99 -6.99
C ARG A 655 0.84 22.34 -7.07
N GLY A 656 0.04 22.70 -6.06
CA GLY A 656 -0.74 23.94 -6.03
C GLY A 656 -2.03 23.89 -6.87
N GLY A 657 -2.56 22.69 -7.10
CA GLY A 657 -3.84 22.49 -7.75
C GLY A 657 -5.01 23.06 -6.97
N ARG A 658 -6.03 23.58 -7.66
CA ARG A 658 -7.29 23.98 -7.01
C ARG A 658 -8.24 22.79 -6.87
N ALA A 659 -8.64 22.47 -5.64
CA ALA A 659 -9.50 21.32 -5.32
C ALA A 659 -10.81 21.25 -6.14
N ASP A 660 -11.46 22.37 -6.40
CA ASP A 660 -12.68 22.43 -7.23
C ASP A 660 -12.46 21.96 -8.68
N ARG A 661 -11.30 22.30 -9.26
CA ARG A 661 -10.92 21.87 -10.61
C ARG A 661 -10.50 20.41 -10.64
N VAL A 662 -9.77 19.95 -9.62
CA VAL A 662 -9.41 18.53 -9.44
C VAL A 662 -10.68 17.68 -9.38
N PHE A 663 -11.59 18.01 -8.47
CA PHE A 663 -12.88 17.34 -8.32
C PHE A 663 -13.65 17.28 -9.64
N ALA A 664 -13.81 18.42 -10.33
CA ALA A 664 -14.58 18.48 -11.56
C ALA A 664 -13.96 17.66 -12.71
N ALA A 665 -12.63 17.55 -12.77
CA ALA A 665 -11.92 16.72 -13.73
C ALA A 665 -12.10 15.23 -13.42
N ARG A 666 -11.73 14.80 -12.21
CA ARG A 666 -11.87 13.42 -11.73
C ARG A 666 -13.30 12.91 -11.85
N MET A 667 -14.31 13.72 -11.50
CA MET A 667 -15.72 13.32 -11.61
C MET A 667 -16.17 13.04 -13.05
N ARG A 668 -15.58 13.70 -14.05
CA ARG A 668 -15.85 13.42 -15.47
C ARG A 668 -15.15 12.15 -15.94
N GLU A 669 -13.94 11.88 -15.46
CA GLU A 669 -13.22 10.64 -15.74
C GLU A 669 -13.93 9.45 -15.08
N ARG A 670 -14.33 9.54 -13.81
CA ARG A 670 -15.18 8.54 -13.13
C ARG A 670 -16.47 8.26 -13.90
N LEU A 671 -17.14 9.29 -14.44
CA LEU A 671 -18.32 9.09 -15.28
C LEU A 671 -17.99 8.25 -16.52
N LEU A 672 -16.91 8.61 -17.23
CA LEU A 672 -16.48 7.88 -18.43
C LEU A 672 -16.12 6.43 -18.09
N GLU A 673 -15.36 6.21 -17.01
CA GLU A 673 -14.96 4.90 -16.47
C GLU A 673 -16.19 4.01 -16.17
N ARG A 674 -17.19 4.54 -15.46
CA ARG A 674 -18.43 3.79 -15.14
C ARG A 674 -19.25 3.47 -16.39
N LEU A 675 -19.27 4.34 -17.39
CA LEU A 675 -20.01 4.09 -18.62
C LEU A 675 -19.32 3.04 -19.50
N VAL A 676 -18.01 3.13 -19.70
CA VAL A 676 -17.29 2.16 -20.54
C VAL A 676 -17.23 0.76 -19.94
N SER A 677 -17.41 0.62 -18.62
CA SER A 677 -17.49 -0.68 -17.96
C SER A 677 -18.86 -1.36 -18.11
N VAL A 678 -19.96 -0.60 -18.19
CA VAL A 678 -21.32 -1.18 -18.26
C VAL A 678 -21.89 -1.30 -19.68
N LEU A 679 -21.53 -0.39 -20.59
CA LEU A 679 -22.09 -0.37 -21.95
C LEU A 679 -21.77 -1.63 -22.76
N PRO A 680 -20.55 -2.20 -22.70
CA PRO A 680 -20.26 -3.46 -23.38
C PRO A 680 -21.18 -4.57 -22.91
N ARG A 681 -21.56 -4.65 -21.63
CA ARG A 681 -22.49 -5.66 -21.10
C ARG A 681 -23.90 -5.57 -21.67
N ARG A 682 -24.27 -4.43 -22.26
CA ARG A 682 -25.52 -4.24 -23.00
C ARG A 682 -25.40 -4.38 -24.52
N GLY A 683 -24.21 -4.70 -25.03
CA GLY A 683 -23.95 -4.94 -26.47
C GLY A 683 -23.53 -3.67 -27.22
N LEU A 684 -23.36 -2.56 -26.52
CA LEU A 684 -23.05 -1.24 -27.06
C LEU A 684 -21.54 -1.05 -27.23
N VAL A 685 -20.95 -1.89 -28.09
CA VAL A 685 -19.51 -1.95 -28.35
C VAL A 685 -19.03 -0.70 -29.08
N GLU A 686 -19.77 -0.25 -30.09
CA GLU A 686 -19.44 0.92 -30.90
C GLU A 686 -19.42 2.21 -30.06
N GLU A 687 -20.42 2.38 -29.19
CA GLU A 687 -20.56 3.50 -28.27
C GLU A 687 -19.39 3.54 -27.28
N THR A 688 -19.00 2.36 -26.78
CA THR A 688 -17.88 2.22 -25.84
C THR A 688 -16.56 2.64 -26.47
N ILE A 689 -16.26 2.16 -27.68
CA ILE A 689 -15.07 2.57 -28.43
C ILE A 689 -15.12 4.09 -28.70
N GLY A 690 -16.29 4.62 -29.04
CA GLY A 690 -16.51 6.05 -29.22
C GLY A 690 -16.23 6.89 -27.96
N LEU A 691 -16.58 6.38 -26.77
CA LEU A 691 -16.29 7.03 -25.49
C LEU A 691 -14.80 7.03 -25.15
N VAL A 692 -14.08 5.92 -25.39
CA VAL A 692 -12.62 5.87 -25.18
C VAL A 692 -11.92 6.92 -26.03
N ARG A 693 -12.32 7.06 -27.30
CA ARG A 693 -11.78 8.11 -28.18
C ARG A 693 -12.18 9.51 -27.72
N LEU A 694 -13.41 9.70 -27.24
CA LEU A 694 -13.82 10.98 -26.67
C LEU A 694 -12.96 11.33 -25.45
N ALA A 695 -12.79 10.41 -24.51
CA ALA A 695 -11.94 10.59 -23.33
C ALA A 695 -10.52 10.99 -23.75
N LYS A 696 -9.92 10.29 -24.73
CA LYS A 696 -8.61 10.64 -25.27
C LYS A 696 -8.58 12.03 -25.92
N LYS A 697 -9.62 12.42 -26.66
CA LYS A 697 -9.74 13.76 -27.25
C LYS A 697 -9.80 14.85 -26.17
N LEU A 698 -10.42 14.60 -25.02
CA LEU A 698 -10.51 15.58 -23.93
C LEU A 698 -9.15 15.90 -23.27
N GLU A 699 -8.16 15.01 -23.38
CA GLU A 699 -6.78 15.26 -22.89
C GLU A 699 -6.01 16.31 -23.71
N SER A 700 -6.44 16.61 -24.94
CA SER A 700 -5.74 17.59 -25.79
C SER A 700 -5.74 19.02 -25.23
N ARG A 701 -6.63 19.32 -24.26
CA ARG A 701 -6.79 20.65 -23.66
C ARG A 701 -6.02 20.76 -22.35
N ARG A 702 -4.70 20.96 -22.46
CA ARG A 702 -3.80 21.17 -21.32
C ARG A 702 -4.03 22.54 -20.66
N PRO A 703 -4.14 22.60 -19.32
CA PRO A 703 -4.06 23.87 -18.60
C PRO A 703 -2.68 24.54 -18.84
N PRO A 704 -2.61 25.87 -19.03
CA PRO A 704 -1.34 26.56 -19.23
C PRO A 704 -0.46 26.52 -17.97
N GLY A 705 0.83 26.22 -18.13
CA GLY A 705 1.89 26.51 -17.14
C GLY A 705 2.20 25.47 -16.06
N ALA A 706 1.49 24.35 -15.95
CA ALA A 706 1.71 23.36 -14.88
C ALA A 706 1.74 21.90 -15.38
N ALA A 707 2.43 21.03 -14.65
CA ALA A 707 2.49 19.59 -14.89
C ALA A 707 1.13 18.93 -14.58
N SER A 708 0.21 19.01 -15.53
CA SER A 708 -1.14 18.43 -15.44
C SER A 708 -1.12 16.91 -15.50
N VAL A 709 -2.04 16.28 -14.77
CA VAL A 709 -2.26 14.82 -14.70
C VAL A 709 -3.59 14.47 -15.38
N SER A 710 -3.66 13.28 -15.98
CA SER A 710 -4.91 12.66 -16.46
C SER A 710 -5.12 11.32 -15.79
N GLU A 711 -6.38 10.91 -15.61
CA GLU A 711 -6.76 9.56 -15.18
C GLU A 711 -7.33 8.75 -16.36
N PHE A 712 -6.95 9.06 -17.61
CA PHE A 712 -7.38 8.32 -18.79
C PHE A 712 -7.06 6.83 -18.71
N ASP A 713 -5.97 6.46 -18.02
CA ASP A 713 -5.61 5.08 -17.71
C ASP A 713 -6.76 4.28 -17.11
N ARG A 714 -7.49 4.85 -16.14
CA ARG A 714 -8.63 4.18 -15.49
C ARG A 714 -9.76 3.92 -16.49
N VAL A 715 -10.07 4.92 -17.33
CA VAL A 715 -11.09 4.81 -18.37
C VAL A 715 -10.70 3.78 -19.41
N PHE A 716 -9.44 3.80 -19.86
CA PHE A 716 -8.90 2.86 -20.82
C PHE A 716 -8.88 1.43 -20.28
N GLU A 717 -8.57 1.27 -19.00
CA GLU A 717 -8.57 -0.03 -18.31
C GLU A 717 -9.95 -0.63 -18.15
N ALA A 718 -10.90 0.16 -17.66
CA ALA A 718 -12.30 -0.25 -17.58
C ALA A 718 -12.85 -0.64 -18.97
N ALA A 719 -12.52 0.13 -20.00
CA ALA A 719 -12.97 -0.14 -21.36
C ALA A 719 -12.35 -1.40 -21.95
N THR A 720 -11.03 -1.57 -21.83
CA THR A 720 -10.31 -2.74 -22.36
C THR A 720 -10.83 -4.01 -21.70
N THR A 721 -10.95 -4.00 -20.37
CA THR A 721 -11.50 -5.12 -19.60
C THR A 721 -12.92 -5.49 -20.06
N ALA A 722 -13.81 -4.50 -20.19
CA ALA A 722 -15.19 -4.75 -20.58
C ALA A 722 -15.36 -5.15 -22.05
N LEU A 723 -14.54 -4.63 -22.96
CA LEU A 723 -14.55 -4.99 -24.38
C LEU A 723 -13.99 -6.40 -24.63
N VAL A 724 -12.90 -6.78 -23.95
CA VAL A 724 -12.37 -8.15 -24.00
C VAL A 724 -13.36 -9.12 -23.36
N GLY A 725 -13.94 -8.77 -22.20
CA GLY A 725 -14.99 -9.59 -21.58
C GLY A 725 -16.19 -9.81 -22.50
N ARG A 726 -16.57 -8.80 -23.30
CA ARG A 726 -17.62 -8.93 -24.32
C ARG A 726 -17.21 -9.92 -25.43
N ILE A 727 -15.95 -9.92 -25.86
CA ILE A 727 -15.45 -10.90 -26.84
C ILE A 727 -15.58 -12.32 -26.28
N VAL A 728 -15.10 -12.55 -25.06
CA VAL A 728 -15.18 -13.86 -24.39
C VAL A 728 -16.64 -14.30 -24.24
N ALA A 729 -17.53 -13.41 -23.78
CA ALA A 729 -18.94 -13.73 -23.59
C ALA A 729 -19.70 -14.03 -24.89
N SER A 730 -19.28 -13.47 -26.03
CA SER A 730 -19.96 -13.66 -27.32
C SER A 730 -19.38 -14.80 -28.16
N ALA A 731 -18.14 -15.23 -27.90
CA ALA A 731 -17.49 -16.32 -28.61
C ALA A 731 -18.28 -17.66 -28.57
N PRO A 732 -18.89 -18.09 -27.46
CA PRO A 732 -19.71 -19.31 -27.41
C PRO A 732 -21.14 -19.12 -27.95
N VAL A 733 -21.56 -17.90 -28.31
CA VAL A 733 -22.92 -17.61 -28.77
C VAL A 733 -23.05 -17.96 -30.26
N ALA A 734 -23.92 -18.91 -30.57
CA ALA A 734 -24.22 -19.31 -31.95
C ALA A 734 -24.96 -18.19 -32.72
N GLY A 735 -24.57 -17.99 -33.97
CA GLY A 735 -25.28 -17.13 -34.92
C GLY A 735 -26.65 -17.69 -35.31
N PRO A 736 -27.51 -16.89 -35.99
CA PRO A 736 -28.77 -17.38 -36.52
C PRO A 736 -28.54 -18.56 -37.48
N GLY A 737 -29.00 -19.75 -37.12
CA GLY A 737 -28.84 -20.97 -37.93
C GLY A 737 -27.52 -21.73 -37.72
N GLU A 738 -26.63 -21.29 -36.82
CA GLU A 738 -25.41 -22.02 -36.46
C GLU A 738 -25.63 -22.99 -35.28
N SER A 739 -24.90 -24.10 -35.28
CA SER A 739 -24.76 -24.97 -34.11
C SER A 739 -23.93 -24.29 -33.01
N LYS A 740 -24.04 -24.75 -31.76
CA LYS A 740 -23.16 -24.26 -30.68
C LYS A 740 -21.69 -24.53 -31.05
N PRO A 741 -20.80 -23.53 -31.04
CA PRO A 741 -19.40 -23.71 -31.42
C PRO A 741 -18.68 -24.67 -30.46
N SER A 742 -17.73 -25.45 -30.97
CA SER A 742 -16.83 -26.28 -30.16
C SER A 742 -15.83 -25.41 -29.39
N SER A 743 -15.17 -25.96 -28.36
CA SER A 743 -14.14 -25.24 -27.58
C SER A 743 -13.05 -24.66 -28.47
N VAL A 744 -12.54 -25.43 -29.42
CA VAL A 744 -11.52 -25.00 -30.40
C VAL A 744 -12.00 -23.79 -31.22
N VAL A 745 -13.25 -23.81 -31.69
CA VAL A 745 -13.83 -22.69 -32.44
C VAL A 745 -14.04 -21.47 -31.54
N THR A 746 -14.43 -21.68 -30.27
CA THR A 746 -14.54 -20.60 -29.28
C THR A 746 -13.19 -19.95 -29.02
N THR A 747 -12.13 -20.73 -28.79
CA THR A 747 -10.75 -20.25 -28.63
C THR A 747 -10.30 -19.46 -29.85
N GLN A 748 -10.52 -19.98 -31.07
CA GLN A 748 -10.18 -19.27 -32.30
C GLN A 748 -10.93 -17.95 -32.45
N ARG A 749 -12.24 -17.94 -32.17
CA ARG A 749 -13.07 -16.72 -32.19
C ARG A 749 -12.49 -15.67 -31.24
N ILE A 750 -12.16 -16.05 -30.00
CA ILE A 750 -11.54 -15.12 -29.02
C ILE A 750 -10.26 -14.51 -29.59
N LEU A 751 -9.34 -15.33 -30.11
CA LEU A 751 -8.07 -14.88 -30.68
C LEU A 751 -8.29 -13.95 -31.88
N ASP A 752 -9.22 -14.28 -32.78
CA ASP A 752 -9.57 -13.45 -33.94
C ASP A 752 -10.12 -12.08 -33.51
N GLY A 753 -11.00 -12.06 -32.49
CA GLY A 753 -11.55 -10.82 -31.93
C GLY A 753 -10.46 -9.94 -31.31
N LEU A 754 -9.54 -10.53 -30.54
CA LEU A 754 -8.40 -9.83 -29.95
C LEU A 754 -7.44 -9.28 -31.00
N ALA A 755 -7.16 -10.05 -32.06
CA ALA A 755 -6.31 -9.62 -33.17
C ALA A 755 -6.85 -8.38 -33.90
N ILE A 756 -8.16 -8.11 -33.83
CA ILE A 756 -8.78 -6.90 -34.39
C ILE A 756 -8.82 -5.76 -33.35
N LEU A 757 -9.19 -6.06 -32.11
CA LEU A 757 -9.40 -5.05 -31.07
C LEU A 757 -8.08 -4.47 -30.54
N ILE A 758 -7.12 -5.33 -30.19
CA ILE A 758 -5.89 -4.93 -29.47
C ILE A 758 -5.03 -3.96 -30.27
N PRO A 759 -4.81 -4.12 -31.59
CA PRO A 759 -4.06 -3.11 -32.36
C PRO A 759 -4.70 -1.71 -32.31
N LYS A 760 -6.03 -1.61 -32.32
CA LYS A 760 -6.75 -0.31 -32.22
C LYS A 760 -6.59 0.32 -30.83
N LEU A 761 -6.60 -0.52 -29.79
CA LEU A 761 -6.36 -0.08 -28.42
C LEU A 761 -4.90 0.34 -28.22
N LEU A 762 -3.93 -0.41 -28.77
CA LEU A 762 -2.51 -0.07 -28.78
C LEU A 762 -2.24 1.27 -29.50
N GLU A 763 -2.89 1.55 -30.63
CA GLU A 763 -2.77 2.85 -31.31
C GLU A 763 -3.23 4.02 -30.40
N THR A 764 -4.37 3.84 -29.73
CA THR A 764 -4.91 4.85 -28.79
C THR A 764 -3.99 5.01 -27.58
N TRP A 765 -3.53 3.89 -27.03
CA TRP A 765 -2.67 3.80 -25.87
C TRP A 765 -1.29 4.39 -26.12
N THR A 766 -0.62 4.03 -27.21
CA THR A 766 0.71 4.56 -27.57
C THR A 766 0.69 6.07 -27.74
N THR A 767 -0.39 6.63 -28.29
CA THR A 767 -0.59 8.09 -28.38
C THR A 767 -0.69 8.75 -26.99
N HIS A 768 -1.29 8.05 -26.02
CA HIS A 768 -1.35 8.49 -24.63
C HIS A 768 -0.03 8.30 -23.89
N ALA A 769 0.54 7.09 -23.93
CA ALA A 769 1.80 6.73 -23.32
C ALA A 769 2.95 7.68 -23.72
N ARG A 770 3.05 8.08 -25.00
CA ARG A 770 4.09 9.02 -25.47
C ARG A 770 3.96 10.43 -24.89
N GLN A 771 2.77 10.82 -24.43
CA GLN A 771 2.52 12.15 -23.87
C GLN A 771 2.87 12.23 -22.37
N LEU A 772 3.02 11.07 -21.72
CA LEU A 772 3.40 10.91 -20.33
C LEU A 772 4.89 10.55 -20.22
N ARG A 773 5.52 11.09 -19.19
CA ARG A 773 6.89 10.74 -18.79
C ARG A 773 6.79 9.75 -17.65
N LEU A 774 7.34 8.55 -17.84
CA LEU A 774 7.34 7.51 -16.80
C LEU A 774 8.54 7.67 -15.87
N SER A 775 9.70 7.98 -16.45
CA SER A 775 10.93 8.17 -15.69
C SER A 775 11.61 9.48 -16.07
N VAL A 776 12.28 10.08 -15.09
CA VAL A 776 13.11 11.26 -15.30
C VAL A 776 14.21 11.00 -16.33
N LEU A 777 14.73 9.76 -16.36
CA LEU A 777 15.88 9.34 -17.16
C LEU A 777 15.59 9.26 -18.66
N GLU A 778 14.33 9.31 -19.07
CA GLU A 778 13.96 9.37 -20.49
C GLU A 778 14.51 10.62 -21.20
N ARG A 779 14.76 11.71 -20.46
CA ARG A 779 15.42 12.92 -20.98
C ARG A 779 16.87 12.67 -21.40
N VAL A 780 17.48 11.64 -20.84
CA VAL A 780 18.88 11.25 -21.07
C VAL A 780 18.96 9.81 -21.59
N ARG A 781 17.93 9.35 -22.30
CA ARG A 781 17.94 8.03 -22.96
C ARG A 781 19.08 7.93 -23.98
N GLU A 782 19.36 8.99 -24.71
CA GLU A 782 20.47 9.04 -25.67
C GLU A 782 21.82 9.24 -24.97
N ASP A 783 22.86 8.51 -25.43
CA ASP A 783 24.20 8.57 -24.84
C ASP A 783 24.81 9.98 -24.87
N LYS A 784 24.51 10.78 -25.90
CA LYS A 784 25.01 12.17 -26.00
C LYS A 784 24.48 13.05 -24.86
N SER A 785 23.18 12.95 -24.57
CA SER A 785 22.54 13.71 -23.49
C SER A 785 23.01 13.21 -22.12
N PHE A 786 23.22 11.90 -21.98
CA PHE A 786 23.71 11.32 -20.73
C PHE A 786 25.17 11.69 -20.42
N ARG A 787 26.04 11.80 -21.43
CA ARG A 787 27.45 12.22 -21.24
C ARG A 787 27.58 13.52 -20.46
N ILE A 788 26.71 14.49 -20.71
CA ILE A 788 26.71 15.79 -20.00
C ILE A 788 26.42 15.62 -18.51
N ILE A 789 25.53 14.69 -18.14
CA ILE A 789 25.19 14.41 -16.74
C ILE A 789 26.31 13.59 -16.10
N LYS A 790 26.84 12.61 -16.80
CA LYS A 790 27.99 11.81 -16.36
C LYS A 790 29.19 12.70 -16.03
N GLU A 791 29.60 13.58 -16.94
CA GLU A 791 30.70 14.52 -16.72
C GLU A 791 30.45 15.46 -15.52
N PHE A 792 29.20 15.87 -15.31
CA PHE A 792 28.84 16.68 -14.14
C PHE A 792 29.01 15.90 -12.83
N ILE A 793 28.57 14.64 -12.78
CA ILE A 793 28.71 13.79 -11.59
C ILE A 793 30.19 13.45 -11.34
N GLU A 794 30.94 13.06 -12.36
CA GLU A 794 32.37 12.73 -12.22
C GLU A 794 33.19 13.92 -11.70
N ARG A 795 32.84 15.14 -12.14
CA ARG A 795 33.60 16.35 -11.77
C ARG A 795 33.20 16.95 -10.42
N TYR A 796 31.90 16.91 -10.09
CA TYR A 796 31.32 17.65 -8.96
C TYR A 796 30.60 16.77 -7.93
N GLY A 797 30.49 15.45 -8.16
CA GLY A 797 29.70 14.55 -7.32
C GLY A 797 30.30 14.26 -5.95
N ALA A 798 31.62 14.34 -5.81
CA ALA A 798 32.31 14.17 -4.53
C ALA A 798 31.95 15.30 -3.55
N GLY A 799 31.50 14.94 -2.35
CA GLY A 799 30.99 15.89 -1.34
C GLY A 799 29.58 16.43 -1.62
N LEU A 800 29.04 16.23 -2.83
CA LEU A 800 27.67 16.63 -3.19
C LEU A 800 26.67 15.51 -2.96
N PHE A 801 26.92 14.32 -3.52
CA PHE A 801 26.01 13.19 -3.42
C PHE A 801 26.37 12.30 -2.23
N THR A 802 26.07 12.81 -1.02
CA THR A 802 26.27 12.08 0.23
C THR A 802 25.04 11.22 0.56
N GLN A 803 25.23 10.16 1.34
CA GLN A 803 24.12 9.30 1.78
C GLN A 803 23.05 10.10 2.54
N HIS A 804 23.45 11.09 3.34
CA HIS A 804 22.55 11.98 4.06
C HIS A 804 21.64 12.81 3.13
N LEU A 805 22.20 13.39 2.06
CA LEU A 805 21.42 14.14 1.07
C LEU A 805 20.46 13.24 0.28
N LEU A 806 20.89 12.01 0.00
CA LEU A 806 20.12 11.05 -0.80
C LEU A 806 19.07 10.28 0.00
N THR A 807 18.83 10.62 1.27
CA THR A 807 17.70 10.08 2.04
C THR A 807 16.36 10.64 1.54
N PRO A 808 15.24 9.89 1.69
CA PRO A 808 13.93 10.34 1.18
C PRO A 808 13.45 11.68 1.75
N PRO A 809 13.61 11.99 3.06
CA PRO A 809 13.24 13.30 3.60
C PRO A 809 14.04 14.46 2.97
N SER A 810 15.37 14.31 2.88
CA SER A 810 16.26 15.30 2.28
C SER A 810 15.94 15.54 0.80
N LEU A 811 15.78 14.47 0.02
CA LEU A 811 15.40 14.56 -1.40
C LEU A 811 14.06 15.28 -1.59
N ARG A 812 13.04 14.94 -0.78
CA ARG A 812 11.73 15.58 -0.85
C ARG A 812 11.81 17.07 -0.52
N SER A 813 12.53 17.43 0.55
CA SER A 813 12.73 18.82 0.96
C SER A 813 13.38 19.65 -0.15
N VAL A 814 14.50 19.18 -0.71
CA VAL A 814 15.23 19.89 -1.77
C VAL A 814 14.42 19.98 -3.07
N LEU A 815 13.73 18.91 -3.48
CA LEU A 815 12.94 18.89 -4.72
C LEU A 815 11.67 19.75 -4.62
N ARG A 816 11.03 19.81 -3.45
CA ARG A 816 9.84 20.65 -3.21
C ARG A 816 10.21 22.13 -3.01
N GLY A 817 11.20 22.42 -2.18
CA GLY A 817 11.71 23.78 -1.94
C GLY A 817 12.43 24.37 -3.16
N GLY A 818 12.94 23.50 -4.04
CA GLY A 818 13.61 23.86 -5.28
C GLY A 818 15.13 23.75 -5.14
N VAL A 819 15.74 23.14 -6.16
CA VAL A 819 17.19 22.90 -6.21
C VAL A 819 18.01 24.19 -6.28
N ARG A 820 17.44 25.27 -6.83
CA ARG A 820 18.13 26.55 -6.93
C ARG A 820 18.30 27.24 -5.57
N PRO A 821 17.23 27.45 -4.77
CA PRO A 821 17.37 27.95 -3.39
C PRO A 821 18.35 27.12 -2.55
N PHE A 822 18.32 25.79 -2.69
CA PHE A 822 19.28 24.90 -2.03
C PHE A 822 20.74 25.22 -2.40
N LEU A 823 21.05 25.39 -3.68
CA LEU A 823 22.39 25.77 -4.13
C LEU A 823 22.80 27.18 -3.67
N GLU A 824 21.87 28.14 -3.70
CA GLU A 824 22.11 29.50 -3.21
C GLU A 824 22.45 29.48 -1.70
N HIS A 825 21.72 28.68 -0.91
CA HIS A 825 22.00 28.50 0.51
C HIS A 825 23.39 27.87 0.77
N LEU A 826 23.79 26.84 0.02
CA LEU A 826 25.12 26.24 0.13
C LEU A 826 26.25 27.23 -0.19
N ILE A 827 26.01 28.14 -1.15
CA ILE A 827 26.98 29.20 -1.50
C ILE A 827 27.06 30.23 -0.36
N GLU A 828 25.93 30.63 0.22
CA GLU A 828 25.86 31.56 1.35
C GLU A 828 26.53 30.99 2.61
N GLN A 829 26.31 29.71 2.92
CA GLN A 829 26.97 29.01 4.03
C GLN A 829 28.49 28.98 3.85
N ASN A 830 28.98 28.66 2.65
CA ASN A 830 30.42 28.66 2.34
C ASN A 830 31.03 30.07 2.47
N ALA A 831 30.30 31.11 2.03
CA ALA A 831 30.74 32.50 2.12
C ALA A 831 30.76 33.06 3.56
N SER A 832 29.94 32.49 4.46
CA SER A 832 29.79 32.96 5.85
C SER A 832 30.95 32.55 6.77
N GLY A 833 31.86 31.68 6.30
CA GLY A 833 33.10 31.36 7.01
C GLY A 833 32.92 30.72 8.38
N SER A 834 31.79 30.05 8.67
CA SER A 834 31.63 29.31 9.92
C SER A 834 32.73 28.26 10.03
N ASP A 835 33.59 28.42 11.01
CA ASP A 835 34.93 27.84 11.09
C ASP A 835 34.95 26.34 11.42
N TRP A 836 34.58 25.47 10.46
CA TRP A 836 34.81 24.02 10.59
C TRP A 836 36.25 23.60 10.26
N ARG A 837 37.09 24.54 9.78
CA ARG A 837 38.51 24.32 9.47
C ARG A 837 39.44 24.45 10.67
N ASN A 838 38.95 24.84 11.85
CA ASN A 838 39.75 24.99 13.07
C ASN A 838 39.79 23.75 13.97
N SER A 839 39.61 22.55 13.43
CA SER A 839 40.18 21.37 14.09
C SER A 839 41.58 21.16 13.53
N ASP A 840 42.61 21.31 14.37
CA ASP A 840 44.06 21.21 14.10
C ASP A 840 44.56 19.86 13.51
N SER A 841 43.73 19.12 12.76
CA SER A 841 44.13 17.91 12.04
C SER A 841 44.31 18.21 10.55
N ASP A 842 45.56 18.20 10.10
CA ASP A 842 46.04 18.23 8.70
C ASP A 842 45.54 17.05 7.82
N ASP A 843 44.39 16.46 8.12
CA ASP A 843 43.90 15.28 7.41
C ASP A 843 43.05 15.66 6.18
N GLU A 844 43.64 15.41 5.01
CA GLU A 844 43.15 15.53 3.63
C GLU A 844 41.79 14.83 3.32
N TYR A 845 41.15 14.26 4.34
CA TYR A 845 40.01 13.35 4.25
C TYR A 845 38.64 14.03 4.50
N ASN A 846 38.60 15.29 4.93
CA ASN A 846 37.37 16.05 5.22
C ASN A 846 36.71 16.69 3.97
N LYS A 847 36.42 15.88 2.94
CA LYS A 847 35.68 16.31 1.71
C LYS A 847 34.16 16.11 1.84
N THR A 848 33.59 16.54 2.96
CA THR A 848 32.14 16.40 3.25
C THR A 848 31.29 17.51 2.63
N HIS A 849 31.91 18.50 1.97
CA HIS A 849 31.25 19.67 1.40
C HIS A 849 31.50 19.80 -0.13
N PRO A 850 30.53 20.23 -0.96
CA PRO A 850 30.65 20.27 -2.42
C PRO A 850 31.48 21.47 -2.94
N ASP A 851 32.67 21.69 -2.38
CA ASP A 851 33.51 22.87 -2.60
C ASP A 851 33.85 23.10 -4.08
N LYS A 852 34.14 22.02 -4.83
CA LYS A 852 34.43 22.09 -6.26
C LYS A 852 33.27 22.65 -7.09
N LEU A 853 32.02 22.31 -6.73
CA LEU A 853 30.84 22.82 -7.43
C LEU A 853 30.64 24.30 -7.11
N ILE A 854 30.78 24.68 -5.85
CA ILE A 854 30.63 26.06 -5.38
C ILE A 854 31.69 26.94 -6.05
N GLU A 855 32.95 26.52 -6.09
CA GLU A 855 34.04 27.22 -6.77
C GLU A 855 33.77 27.35 -8.28
N ALA A 856 33.31 26.29 -8.95
CA ALA A 856 32.98 26.34 -10.37
C ALA A 856 31.79 27.27 -10.69
N ILE A 857 30.84 27.42 -9.78
CA ILE A 857 29.74 28.39 -9.89
C ILE A 857 30.27 29.82 -9.69
N ASN A 858 31.09 30.04 -8.65
CA ASN A 858 31.65 31.36 -8.31
C ASN A 858 32.62 31.88 -9.39
N THR A 859 33.42 30.99 -9.99
CA THR A 859 34.34 31.30 -11.10
C THR A 859 33.64 31.37 -12.46
N GLY A 860 32.37 30.96 -12.54
CA GLY A 860 31.57 30.98 -13.77
C GLY A 860 31.84 29.84 -14.75
N GLU A 861 32.60 28.80 -14.37
CA GLU A 861 32.82 27.60 -15.19
C GLU A 861 31.50 26.87 -15.49
N ILE A 862 30.55 26.89 -14.55
CA ILE A 862 29.19 26.40 -14.75
C ILE A 862 28.19 27.45 -14.26
N SER A 863 27.19 27.77 -15.08
CA SER A 863 26.12 28.68 -14.62
C SER A 863 25.25 28.02 -13.56
N LEU A 864 24.76 28.81 -12.59
CA LEU A 864 23.81 28.34 -11.57
C LEU A 864 22.60 27.64 -12.18
N LYS A 865 22.11 28.12 -13.34
CA LYS A 865 20.99 27.51 -14.07
C LYS A 865 21.33 26.11 -14.61
N GLN A 866 22.54 25.91 -15.14
CA GLN A 866 22.99 24.59 -15.60
C GLN A 866 23.19 23.64 -14.44
N ALA A 867 23.86 24.09 -13.36
CA ALA A 867 24.04 23.31 -12.14
C ALA A 867 22.68 22.87 -11.56
N THR A 868 21.74 23.81 -11.41
CA THR A 868 20.37 23.54 -10.96
C THR A 868 19.68 22.48 -11.82
N SER A 869 19.72 22.61 -13.15
CA SER A 869 19.03 21.65 -14.03
C SER A 869 19.65 20.27 -14.00
N ARG A 870 20.98 20.16 -13.86
CA ARG A 870 21.69 18.87 -13.81
C ARG A 870 21.47 18.20 -12.47
N LEU A 871 21.66 18.93 -11.36
CA LEU A 871 21.42 18.42 -10.01
C LEU A 871 19.98 17.97 -9.84
N ARG A 872 19.00 18.77 -10.31
CA ARG A 872 17.59 18.39 -10.28
C ARG A 872 17.31 17.06 -10.98
N LEU A 873 17.90 16.83 -12.16
CA LEU A 873 17.73 15.56 -12.88
C LEU A 873 18.25 14.39 -12.05
N VAL A 874 19.43 14.53 -11.43
CA VAL A 874 20.05 13.46 -10.63
C VAL A 874 19.23 13.18 -9.37
N LEU A 875 18.82 14.20 -8.62
CA LEU A 875 18.00 14.04 -7.41
C LEU A 875 16.62 13.45 -7.73
N GLU A 876 15.96 13.91 -8.80
CA GLU A 876 14.71 13.28 -9.29
C GLU A 876 14.95 11.80 -9.66
N SER A 877 16.11 11.45 -10.23
CA SER A 877 16.41 10.06 -10.64
C SER A 877 16.56 9.12 -9.46
N VAL A 878 17.23 9.57 -8.40
CA VAL A 878 17.39 8.81 -7.16
C VAL A 878 16.08 8.74 -6.40
N ALA A 879 15.35 9.86 -6.31
CA ALA A 879 14.05 9.90 -5.63
C ALA A 879 13.02 8.96 -6.27
N GLU A 880 12.98 8.88 -7.62
CA GLU A 880 12.09 7.96 -8.35
C GLU A 880 12.52 6.48 -8.23
N ASN A 881 13.78 6.19 -7.88
CA ASN A 881 14.37 4.84 -7.87
C ASN A 881 15.12 4.56 -6.56
N HIS A 882 14.51 4.93 -5.44
CA HIS A 882 15.19 4.87 -4.15
C HIS A 882 15.45 3.42 -3.69
N SER A 883 14.58 2.46 -4.04
CA SER A 883 14.80 1.04 -3.74
C SER A 883 16.05 0.50 -4.47
N GLU A 884 16.25 0.86 -5.74
CA GLU A 884 17.49 0.55 -6.48
C GLU A 884 18.70 1.30 -5.92
N TYR A 885 18.53 2.53 -5.43
CA TYR A 885 19.60 3.25 -4.74
C TYR A 885 20.01 2.55 -3.43
N ARG A 886 19.05 1.99 -2.67
CA ARG A 886 19.36 1.18 -1.46
C ARG A 886 20.13 -0.09 -1.81
N ASP A 887 19.73 -0.78 -2.88
CA ASP A 887 20.49 -1.91 -3.42
C ASP A 887 21.92 -1.48 -3.75
N TRP A 888 22.09 -0.45 -4.58
CA TRP A 888 23.39 0.14 -4.92
C TRP A 888 24.21 0.49 -3.67
N ASN A 889 23.58 1.13 -2.68
CA ASN A 889 24.27 1.51 -1.45
C ASN A 889 24.77 0.31 -0.64
N SER A 890 24.07 -0.84 -0.74
CA SER A 890 24.38 -2.04 0.03
C SER A 890 25.25 -3.07 -0.71
N THR A 891 25.24 -3.10 -2.05
CA THR A 891 25.87 -4.17 -2.85
C THR A 891 27.21 -3.81 -3.44
N THR A 892 27.48 -2.52 -3.68
CA THR A 892 28.75 -2.06 -4.27
C THR A 892 29.55 -1.18 -3.31
N THR A 893 30.87 -1.23 -3.44
CA THR A 893 31.81 -0.36 -2.73
C THR A 893 31.90 1.03 -3.36
N GLN A 894 31.41 1.18 -4.60
CA GLN A 894 31.40 2.45 -5.32
C GLN A 894 30.35 3.43 -4.79
N SER A 895 29.39 2.97 -3.97
CA SER A 895 28.35 3.81 -3.37
C SER A 895 28.87 4.80 -2.34
N ASP A 896 30.01 4.48 -1.71
CA ASP A 896 30.73 5.35 -0.78
C ASP A 896 31.22 6.65 -1.48
N ARG A 897 31.16 6.70 -2.81
CA ARG A 897 31.68 7.78 -3.65
C ARG A 897 30.60 8.44 -4.52
N GLY A 898 30.25 9.68 -4.15
CA GLY A 898 29.25 10.47 -4.89
C GLY A 898 29.58 10.73 -6.36
N ASP A 899 30.87 10.75 -6.74
CA ASP A 899 31.34 10.89 -8.13
C ASP A 899 31.11 9.65 -9.01
N TYR A 900 30.72 8.51 -8.41
CA TYR A 900 30.36 7.27 -9.12
C TYR A 900 28.85 7.08 -9.29
N LEU A 901 28.02 8.00 -8.80
CA LEU A 901 26.55 7.89 -8.89
C LEU A 901 26.03 7.76 -10.33
N TYR A 902 26.80 8.20 -11.34
CA TYR A 902 26.44 8.03 -12.74
C TYR A 902 26.33 6.54 -13.14
N VAL A 903 27.06 5.64 -12.48
CA VAL A 903 26.99 4.20 -12.76
C VAL A 903 25.59 3.69 -12.43
N LEU A 904 25.04 4.04 -11.26
CA LEU A 904 23.65 3.76 -10.92
C LEU A 904 22.70 4.29 -12.00
N LEU A 905 22.90 5.52 -12.48
CA LEU A 905 22.05 6.09 -13.54
C LEU A 905 22.17 5.32 -14.88
N GLU A 906 23.32 4.72 -15.21
CA GLU A 906 23.45 3.84 -16.39
C GLU A 906 22.57 2.58 -16.25
N PHE A 907 22.53 1.96 -15.07
CA PHE A 907 21.62 0.83 -14.79
C PHE A 907 20.16 1.25 -14.85
N LEU A 908 19.82 2.37 -14.21
CA LEU A 908 18.45 2.88 -14.19
C LEU A 908 17.95 3.31 -15.59
N ARG A 909 18.84 3.70 -16.51
CA ARG A 909 18.46 3.97 -17.92
C ARG A 909 17.98 2.70 -18.63
N ILE A 910 18.61 1.55 -18.38
CA ILE A 910 18.17 0.25 -18.93
C ILE A 910 16.84 -0.15 -18.30
N LYS A 911 16.69 -0.02 -16.97
CA LYS A 911 15.43 -0.24 -16.27
C LYS A 911 14.29 0.62 -16.84
N ALA A 912 14.52 1.93 -17.00
CA ALA A 912 13.53 2.85 -17.54
C ALA A 912 13.12 2.51 -18.98
N GLU A 913 14.04 1.99 -19.79
CA GLU A 913 13.74 1.50 -21.13
C GLU A 913 12.88 0.22 -21.10
N TYR A 914 13.21 -0.74 -20.23
CA TYR A 914 12.39 -1.93 -19.98
C TYR A 914 10.97 -1.56 -19.54
N GLU A 915 10.83 -0.69 -18.53
CA GLU A 915 9.54 -0.25 -18.00
C GLU A 915 8.70 0.49 -19.04
N ARG A 916 9.35 1.27 -19.92
CA ARG A 916 8.65 1.94 -21.02
C ARG A 916 8.08 0.94 -22.03
N ILE A 917 8.77 -0.17 -22.29
CA ILE A 917 8.26 -1.23 -23.17
C ILE A 917 7.09 -1.95 -22.49
N VAL A 918 7.23 -2.37 -21.23
CA VAL A 918 6.15 -2.95 -20.42
C VAL A 918 4.91 -2.04 -20.43
N TRP A 919 5.11 -0.75 -20.19
CA TRP A 919 4.03 0.24 -20.23
C TRP A 919 3.34 0.29 -21.60
N THR A 920 4.08 0.16 -22.69
CA THR A 920 3.52 0.15 -24.05
C THR A 920 2.69 -1.11 -24.31
N LEU A 921 3.07 -2.24 -23.72
CA LEU A 921 2.41 -3.54 -23.85
C LEU A 921 1.20 -3.71 -22.93
N ARG A 922 0.91 -2.74 -22.04
CA ARG A 922 -0.21 -2.80 -21.08
C ARG A 922 -1.55 -3.30 -21.68
N PRO A 923 -2.02 -2.87 -22.87
CA PRO A 923 -3.27 -3.38 -23.44
C PRO A 923 -3.26 -4.90 -23.72
N VAL A 924 -2.08 -5.47 -24.04
CA VAL A 924 -1.88 -6.91 -24.26
C VAL A 924 -2.03 -7.66 -22.95
N SER A 925 -1.40 -7.17 -21.87
CA SER A 925 -1.49 -7.75 -20.53
C SER A 925 -2.91 -7.68 -19.96
N MET A 926 -3.60 -6.57 -20.17
CA MET A 926 -4.99 -6.41 -19.72
C MET A 926 -5.94 -7.41 -20.39
N ALA A 927 -5.71 -7.69 -21.69
CA ALA A 927 -6.50 -8.70 -22.39
C ALA A 927 -6.25 -10.10 -21.81
N HIS A 928 -4.99 -10.44 -21.57
CA HIS A 928 -4.60 -11.70 -20.93
C HIS A 928 -5.27 -11.87 -19.56
N ARG A 929 -5.19 -10.86 -18.69
CA ARG A 929 -5.85 -10.86 -17.37
C ARG A 929 -7.34 -11.20 -17.46
N VAL A 930 -8.05 -10.65 -18.46
CA VAL A 930 -9.47 -10.97 -18.68
C VAL A 930 -9.66 -12.42 -19.12
N LEU A 931 -8.82 -12.94 -20.01
CA LEU A 931 -8.88 -14.34 -20.46
C LEU A 931 -8.72 -15.31 -19.30
N VAL A 932 -7.70 -15.09 -18.46
CA VAL A 932 -7.42 -15.92 -17.29
C VAL A 932 -8.59 -15.87 -16.31
N ARG A 933 -9.05 -14.67 -15.92
CA ARG A 933 -10.19 -14.51 -14.99
C ARG A 933 -11.51 -15.06 -15.53
N SER A 934 -11.67 -15.13 -16.85
CA SER A 934 -12.86 -15.72 -17.48
C SER A 934 -12.75 -17.24 -17.69
N GLY A 935 -11.66 -17.88 -17.26
CA GLY A 935 -11.40 -19.31 -17.45
C GLY A 935 -11.05 -19.73 -18.88
N ALA A 936 -10.71 -18.78 -19.76
CA ALA A 936 -10.33 -19.04 -21.16
C ALA A 936 -8.84 -19.42 -21.28
N THR A 937 -8.43 -20.50 -20.60
CA THR A 937 -7.03 -20.90 -20.40
C THR A 937 -6.28 -21.16 -21.71
N GLU A 938 -6.89 -21.87 -22.68
CA GLU A 938 -6.27 -22.13 -23.99
C GLU A 938 -5.98 -20.82 -24.76
N ALA A 939 -6.93 -19.87 -24.73
CA ALA A 939 -6.77 -18.58 -25.37
C ALA A 939 -5.71 -17.72 -24.66
N ALA A 940 -5.66 -17.76 -23.32
CA ALA A 940 -4.65 -17.07 -22.52
C ALA A 940 -3.24 -17.58 -22.84
N SER A 941 -3.05 -18.90 -22.85
CA SER A 941 -1.76 -19.52 -23.19
C SER A 941 -1.30 -19.18 -24.61
N ALA A 942 -2.19 -19.26 -25.60
CA ALA A 942 -1.87 -18.89 -26.98
C ALA A 942 -1.53 -17.40 -27.12
N TRP A 943 -2.22 -16.55 -26.36
CA TRP A 943 -1.96 -15.11 -26.32
C TRP A 943 -0.61 -14.76 -25.69
N ARG A 944 -0.23 -15.44 -24.59
CA ARG A 944 1.09 -15.31 -23.97
C ARG A 944 2.21 -15.74 -24.92
N GLN A 945 2.08 -16.91 -25.53
CA GLN A 945 3.09 -17.42 -26.47
C GLN A 945 3.34 -16.42 -27.62
N ARG A 946 2.28 -15.86 -28.18
CA ARG A 946 2.40 -14.84 -29.23
C ARG A 946 3.16 -13.60 -28.76
N MET A 947 2.90 -13.11 -27.54
CA MET A 947 3.60 -11.96 -26.98
C MET A 947 5.08 -12.27 -26.74
N GLU A 948 5.41 -13.48 -26.28
CA GLU A 948 6.78 -13.93 -26.10
C GLU A 948 7.54 -13.91 -27.42
N GLU A 949 7.00 -14.56 -28.45
CA GLU A 949 7.59 -14.61 -29.80
C GLU A 949 7.78 -13.20 -30.40
N GLU A 950 6.82 -12.28 -30.20
CA GLU A 950 6.91 -10.90 -30.72
C GLU A 950 7.93 -10.03 -29.95
N THR A 951 8.27 -10.36 -28.70
CA THR A 951 9.09 -9.50 -27.82
C THR A 951 10.47 -10.05 -27.47
N GLU A 952 10.74 -11.33 -27.76
CA GLU A 952 11.99 -12.04 -27.46
C GLU A 952 13.24 -11.26 -27.88
N GLY A 953 13.27 -10.77 -29.13
CA GLY A 953 14.42 -10.02 -29.65
C GLY A 953 14.72 -8.73 -28.88
N THR A 954 13.68 -8.03 -28.41
CA THR A 954 13.85 -6.79 -27.64
C THR A 954 14.30 -7.09 -26.20
N ALA A 955 13.80 -8.17 -25.60
CA ALA A 955 14.24 -8.62 -24.28
C ALA A 955 15.72 -9.00 -24.28
N ASN A 956 16.14 -9.79 -25.28
CA ASN A 956 17.53 -10.22 -25.43
C ASN A 956 18.50 -9.03 -25.60
N GLU A 957 18.13 -8.00 -26.38
CA GLU A 957 18.96 -6.79 -26.53
C GLU A 957 19.20 -6.08 -25.19
N LEU A 958 18.18 -5.95 -24.33
CA LEU A 958 18.33 -5.31 -23.02
C LEU A 958 19.18 -6.15 -22.07
N ILE A 959 19.04 -7.48 -22.10
CA ILE A 959 19.84 -8.42 -21.32
C ILE A 959 21.32 -8.34 -21.72
N GLU A 960 21.62 -8.32 -23.02
CA GLU A 960 22.99 -8.17 -23.53
C GLU A 960 23.61 -6.84 -23.11
N ARG A 961 22.86 -5.73 -23.23
CA ARG A 961 23.32 -4.40 -22.79
C ARG A 961 23.56 -4.34 -21.28
N LEU A 962 22.70 -4.97 -20.48
CA LEU A 962 22.89 -5.08 -19.04
C LEU A 962 24.14 -5.89 -18.71
N SER A 963 24.32 -7.05 -19.35
CA SER A 963 25.50 -7.90 -19.17
C SER A 963 26.81 -7.16 -19.50
N ALA A 964 26.83 -6.43 -20.63
CA ALA A 964 27.97 -5.60 -21.01
C ALA A 964 28.26 -4.49 -19.97
N LEU A 965 27.22 -3.86 -19.42
CA LEU A 965 27.37 -2.85 -18.37
C LEU A 965 27.91 -3.46 -17.06
N GLN A 966 27.40 -4.62 -16.65
CA GLN A 966 27.86 -5.34 -15.47
C GLN A 966 29.33 -5.76 -15.59
N GLN A 967 29.75 -6.25 -16.76
CA GLN A 967 31.14 -6.60 -17.03
C GLN A 967 32.06 -5.37 -17.00
N LYS A 968 31.62 -4.25 -17.60
CA LYS A 968 32.40 -3.00 -17.66
C LYS A 968 32.59 -2.34 -16.29
N THR A 969 31.55 -2.32 -15.47
CA THR A 969 31.53 -1.59 -14.19
C THR A 969 31.95 -2.47 -13.01
N GLY A 970 31.90 -3.79 -13.16
CA GLY A 970 32.08 -4.72 -12.06
C GLY A 970 30.97 -4.60 -11.01
N VAL A 971 29.76 -4.15 -11.39
CA VAL A 971 28.62 -4.02 -10.48
C VAL A 971 27.48 -4.90 -10.97
N ARG A 972 26.77 -5.55 -10.04
CA ARG A 972 25.53 -6.28 -10.31
C ARG A 972 24.48 -5.79 -9.30
N LEU A 973 23.45 -5.11 -9.79
CA LEU A 973 22.30 -4.68 -9.00
C LEU A 973 21.17 -5.67 -9.18
N ALA A 974 20.80 -6.40 -8.13
CA ALA A 974 19.74 -7.41 -8.18
C ALA A 974 18.39 -6.78 -8.53
N SER A 975 18.09 -5.62 -7.92
CA SER A 975 16.87 -4.82 -8.18
C SER A 975 16.63 -4.52 -9.67
N VAL A 976 17.70 -4.24 -10.42
CA VAL A 976 17.63 -3.98 -11.86
C VAL A 976 17.74 -5.28 -12.67
N SER A 977 18.64 -6.18 -12.28
CA SER A 977 18.92 -7.40 -13.03
C SER A 977 17.73 -8.34 -13.06
N ASP A 978 17.11 -8.59 -11.90
CA ASP A 978 15.94 -9.47 -11.79
C ASP A 978 14.79 -8.94 -12.62
N ARG A 979 14.65 -7.62 -12.76
CA ARG A 979 13.57 -6.99 -13.53
C ARG A 979 13.81 -7.08 -15.04
N VAL A 980 15.04 -6.83 -15.48
CA VAL A 980 15.41 -6.82 -16.92
C VAL A 980 15.60 -8.23 -17.48
N GLN A 981 16.05 -9.19 -16.66
CA GLN A 981 16.25 -10.59 -17.08
C GLN A 981 14.95 -11.37 -17.24
N ARG A 982 13.85 -10.88 -16.66
CA ARG A 982 12.53 -11.48 -16.86
C ARG A 982 12.02 -11.20 -18.26
N PRO A 983 11.34 -12.16 -18.90
CA PRO A 983 10.63 -11.89 -20.13
C PRO A 983 9.50 -10.90 -19.85
N PHE A 984 9.07 -10.16 -20.87
CA PHE A 984 7.94 -9.24 -20.75
C PHE A 984 6.62 -9.97 -20.41
N THR A 985 6.56 -11.29 -20.60
CA THR A 985 5.46 -12.17 -20.22
C THR A 985 5.36 -12.45 -18.72
N SER A 986 6.38 -12.11 -17.91
CA SER A 986 6.35 -12.31 -16.44
C SER A 986 5.16 -11.63 -15.76
N MET A 987 4.68 -10.50 -16.30
CA MET A 987 3.45 -9.83 -15.83
C MET A 987 2.19 -10.68 -16.07
N LEU A 988 2.21 -11.51 -17.12
CA LEU A 988 1.10 -12.42 -17.46
C LEU A 988 1.07 -13.63 -16.52
N GLU A 989 2.25 -14.12 -16.12
CA GLU A 989 2.39 -15.19 -15.13
C GLU A 989 1.91 -14.75 -13.75
N GLN A 990 2.16 -13.48 -13.37
CA GLN A 990 1.56 -12.91 -12.16
C GLN A 990 0.03 -12.87 -12.25
N ASP A 991 -0.55 -12.47 -13.39
CA ASP A 991 -2.01 -12.50 -13.59
C ASP A 991 -2.59 -13.93 -13.47
N GLU A 992 -1.85 -14.95 -13.94
CA GLU A 992 -2.19 -16.37 -13.76
C GLU A 992 -2.18 -16.76 -12.28
N LEU A 993 -1.13 -16.40 -11.55
CA LEU A 993 -1.02 -16.68 -10.12
C LEU A 993 -2.15 -16.04 -9.31
N GLU A 994 -2.44 -14.76 -9.55
CA GLU A 994 -3.54 -14.03 -8.88
C GLU A 994 -4.91 -14.64 -9.18
N SER A 995 -5.10 -15.21 -10.39
CA SER A 995 -6.37 -15.85 -10.76
C SER A 995 -6.67 -17.13 -9.98
N LEU A 996 -5.63 -17.80 -9.45
CA LEU A 996 -5.76 -19.02 -8.66
C LEU A 996 -6.18 -18.74 -7.21
N VAL A 997 -6.08 -17.48 -6.76
CA VAL A 997 -6.39 -17.08 -5.37
C VAL A 997 -7.85 -17.38 -5.02
N GLU A 998 -8.80 -16.92 -5.83
CA GLU A 998 -10.22 -17.13 -5.57
C GLU A 998 -10.62 -18.62 -5.58
N PRO A 999 -10.21 -19.44 -6.57
CA PRO A 999 -10.34 -20.89 -6.51
C PRO A 999 -9.72 -21.53 -5.27
N ALA A 1000 -8.53 -21.09 -4.84
CA ALA A 1000 -7.87 -21.61 -3.64
C ALA A 1000 -8.61 -21.25 -2.34
N VAL A 1001 -9.15 -20.04 -2.24
CA VAL A 1001 -9.99 -19.63 -1.09
C VAL A 1001 -11.31 -20.41 -1.08
N ARG A 1002 -11.93 -20.65 -2.25
CA ARG A 1002 -13.12 -21.52 -2.33
C ARG A 1002 -12.81 -22.97 -1.94
N GLU A 1003 -11.66 -23.50 -2.36
CA GLU A 1003 -11.20 -24.82 -1.93
C GLU A 1003 -11.04 -24.89 -0.40
N LEU A 1004 -10.43 -23.86 0.21
CA LEU A 1004 -10.26 -23.77 1.66
C LEU A 1004 -11.60 -23.81 2.42
N LEU A 1005 -12.61 -23.10 1.91
CA LEU A 1005 -13.89 -22.92 2.60
C LEU A 1005 -14.92 -24.01 2.29
N ALA A 1006 -14.99 -24.48 1.04
CA ALA A 1006 -16.01 -25.40 0.55
C ALA A 1006 -15.46 -26.75 0.08
N GLY A 1007 -14.13 -26.93 0.06
CA GLY A 1007 -13.47 -28.14 -0.44
C GLY A 1007 -13.47 -28.27 -1.97
N GLN A 1008 -13.93 -27.26 -2.72
CA GLN A 1008 -14.02 -27.28 -4.19
C GLN A 1008 -13.65 -25.92 -4.80
N PRO A 1009 -13.00 -25.89 -5.98
CA PRO A 1009 -12.47 -27.05 -6.73
C PRO A 1009 -11.20 -27.63 -6.08
N ALA A 1010 -11.11 -28.95 -6.00
CA ALA A 1010 -9.96 -29.62 -5.40
C ALA A 1010 -8.67 -29.41 -6.23
N GLY A 1011 -7.57 -29.10 -5.56
CA GLY A 1011 -6.24 -28.94 -6.16
C GLY A 1011 -5.88 -27.52 -6.60
N ALA A 1012 -6.78 -26.54 -6.48
CA ALA A 1012 -6.51 -25.15 -6.84
C ALA A 1012 -5.41 -24.51 -5.97
N GLY A 1013 -5.46 -24.74 -4.67
CA GLY A 1013 -4.43 -24.31 -3.73
C GLY A 1013 -3.08 -24.98 -4.01
N SER A 1014 -3.06 -26.22 -4.53
CA SER A 1014 -1.82 -26.90 -4.91
C SER A 1014 -1.21 -26.31 -6.16
N GLN A 1015 -2.03 -25.93 -7.13
CA GLN A 1015 -1.57 -25.22 -8.30
C GLN A 1015 -1.01 -23.85 -7.91
N LEU A 1016 -1.70 -23.10 -7.04
CA LEU A 1016 -1.22 -21.81 -6.54
C LEU A 1016 0.13 -21.95 -5.82
N GLU A 1017 0.26 -22.95 -4.93
CA GLU A 1017 1.51 -23.24 -4.22
C GLU A 1017 2.67 -23.50 -5.18
N THR A 1018 2.50 -24.42 -6.14
CA THR A 1018 3.54 -24.75 -7.12
C THR A 1018 3.94 -23.52 -7.96
N HIS A 1019 2.96 -22.78 -8.48
CA HIS A 1019 3.25 -21.59 -9.31
C HIS A 1019 3.92 -20.49 -8.49
N ALA A 1020 3.52 -20.28 -7.22
CA ALA A 1020 4.13 -19.27 -6.35
C ALA A 1020 5.58 -19.62 -5.98
N GLU A 1021 5.88 -20.89 -5.69
CA GLU A 1021 7.25 -21.36 -5.41
C GLU A 1021 8.15 -21.24 -6.64
N GLU A 1022 7.66 -21.61 -7.84
CA GLU A 1022 8.38 -21.42 -9.11
C GLU A 1022 8.66 -19.94 -9.38
N PHE A 1023 7.64 -19.08 -9.19
CA PHE A 1023 7.77 -17.65 -9.42
C PHE A 1023 8.73 -17.01 -8.39
N LEU A 1024 8.72 -17.45 -7.13
CA LEU A 1024 9.68 -17.01 -6.12
C LEU A 1024 11.12 -17.29 -6.52
N GLY A 1025 11.40 -18.44 -7.14
CA GLY A 1025 12.74 -18.79 -7.62
C GLY A 1025 13.29 -17.88 -8.73
N VAL A 1026 12.40 -17.19 -9.46
CA VAL A 1026 12.74 -16.26 -10.55
C VAL A 1026 12.64 -14.79 -10.10
N ALA A 1027 11.80 -14.51 -9.09
CA ALA A 1027 11.37 -13.18 -8.70
C ALA A 1027 11.63 -12.80 -7.23
N THR A 1028 12.78 -13.19 -6.68
CA THR A 1028 13.16 -12.92 -5.28
C THR A 1028 13.36 -11.44 -4.93
N GLY A 1029 13.72 -10.57 -5.89
CA GLY A 1029 13.97 -9.15 -5.64
C GLY A 1029 15.31 -8.88 -4.94
N ALA A 1030 15.54 -7.65 -4.48
CA ALA A 1030 16.82 -7.23 -3.89
C ALA A 1030 16.95 -7.52 -2.37
N GLY A 1031 15.90 -8.01 -1.72
CA GLY A 1031 15.89 -8.29 -0.27
C GLY A 1031 15.91 -7.07 0.64
N VAL A 1032 15.65 -5.90 0.07
CA VAL A 1032 15.54 -4.63 0.78
C VAL A 1032 14.07 -4.34 1.14
N GLU A 1033 13.15 -4.73 0.25
CA GLU A 1033 11.71 -4.57 0.33
C GLU A 1033 11.07 -5.88 -0.13
N VAL A 1034 9.80 -6.09 0.25
CA VAL A 1034 9.01 -7.22 -0.27
C VAL A 1034 8.85 -7.04 -1.78
N PRO A 1035 9.03 -8.10 -2.59
CA PRO A 1035 8.78 -8.02 -4.02
C PRO A 1035 7.33 -7.60 -4.32
N ASP A 1036 7.13 -6.63 -5.22
CA ASP A 1036 5.81 -6.08 -5.58
C ASP A 1036 4.74 -7.16 -5.82
N TRP A 1037 5.10 -8.27 -6.49
CA TRP A 1037 4.16 -9.35 -6.80
C TRP A 1037 3.66 -10.11 -5.56
N LEU A 1038 4.48 -10.22 -4.50
CA LEU A 1038 4.08 -10.84 -3.24
C LEU A 1038 3.14 -9.94 -2.45
N ASP A 1039 3.37 -8.62 -2.45
CA ASP A 1039 2.45 -7.65 -1.85
C ASP A 1039 1.10 -7.68 -2.57
N HIS A 1040 1.11 -7.70 -3.92
CA HIS A 1040 -0.10 -7.86 -4.72
C HIS A 1040 -0.82 -9.18 -4.45
N LEU A 1041 -0.09 -10.29 -4.33
CA LEU A 1041 -0.66 -11.60 -4.01
C LEU A 1041 -1.28 -11.60 -2.61
N SER A 1042 -0.57 -11.08 -1.61
CA SER A 1042 -1.05 -10.95 -0.23
C SER A 1042 -2.33 -10.13 -0.17
N ALA A 1043 -2.34 -8.93 -0.74
CA ALA A 1043 -3.52 -8.07 -0.78
C ALA A 1043 -4.70 -8.72 -1.53
N THR A 1044 -4.41 -9.52 -2.57
CA THR A 1044 -5.45 -10.26 -3.29
C THR A 1044 -6.05 -11.37 -2.43
N VAL A 1045 -5.22 -12.09 -1.67
CA VAL A 1045 -5.68 -13.12 -0.71
C VAL A 1045 -6.53 -12.50 0.38
N ASP A 1046 -6.08 -11.39 0.98
CA ASP A 1046 -6.83 -10.70 2.03
C ASP A 1046 -8.20 -10.23 1.53
N ARG A 1047 -8.23 -9.55 0.39
CA ARG A 1047 -9.48 -9.09 -0.23
C ARG A 1047 -10.45 -10.25 -0.50
N VAL A 1048 -9.96 -11.37 -1.04
CA VAL A 1048 -10.81 -12.51 -1.40
C VAL A 1048 -11.29 -13.26 -0.15
N LEU A 1049 -10.48 -13.34 0.91
CA LEU A 1049 -10.90 -13.89 2.20
C LEU A 1049 -11.98 -13.00 2.86
N GLU A 1050 -11.79 -11.68 2.87
CA GLU A 1050 -12.81 -10.72 3.35
C GLU A 1050 -14.10 -10.80 2.53
N GLU A 1051 -13.99 -10.88 1.20
CA GLU A 1051 -15.12 -11.13 0.31
C GLU A 1051 -15.80 -12.46 0.67
N ALA A 1052 -15.06 -13.52 0.95
CA ALA A 1052 -15.64 -14.80 1.35
C ALA A 1052 -16.36 -14.74 2.69
N GLU A 1053 -15.79 -14.07 3.69
CA GLU A 1053 -16.35 -13.90 5.04
C GLU A 1053 -17.65 -13.09 5.03
N THR A 1054 -17.76 -12.13 4.12
CA THR A 1054 -19.00 -11.39 3.89
C THR A 1054 -20.04 -12.19 3.08
N GLY A 1055 -19.73 -13.41 2.63
CA GLY A 1055 -20.59 -14.21 1.75
C GLY A 1055 -20.60 -13.74 0.29
N GLY A 1056 -19.50 -13.09 -0.12
CA GLY A 1056 -19.15 -12.57 -1.44
C GLY A 1056 -19.06 -13.61 -2.54
N LEU A 1057 -18.45 -14.76 -2.23
CA LEU A 1057 -18.08 -15.81 -3.19
C LEU A 1057 -19.25 -16.71 -3.63
N ALA A 1058 -20.49 -16.21 -3.60
CA ALA A 1058 -21.63 -16.95 -4.11
C ALA A 1058 -21.42 -17.28 -5.61
N PRO A 1059 -21.76 -18.51 -6.06
CA PRO A 1059 -21.58 -18.88 -7.47
C PRO A 1059 -22.34 -17.94 -8.41
N ASP A 1060 -21.79 -17.72 -9.62
CA ASP A 1060 -22.28 -16.76 -10.65
C ASP A 1060 -23.79 -16.84 -10.98
N ASP A 1061 -24.44 -17.96 -10.66
CA ASP A 1061 -25.88 -18.16 -10.87
C ASP A 1061 -26.77 -17.59 -9.74
N GLN A 1062 -26.18 -17.02 -8.68
CA GLN A 1062 -26.91 -16.47 -7.52
C GLN A 1062 -27.04 -14.94 -7.55
N ARG A 1063 -28.10 -14.43 -6.90
CA ARG A 1063 -28.38 -12.99 -6.73
C ARG A 1063 -27.17 -12.28 -6.09
N HIS A 1064 -26.47 -11.44 -6.85
CA HIS A 1064 -25.40 -10.60 -6.31
C HIS A 1064 -25.96 -9.55 -5.34
N VAL A 1065 -25.42 -9.53 -4.12
CA VAL A 1065 -25.71 -8.54 -3.08
C VAL A 1065 -24.48 -7.67 -2.88
N MET A 1066 -24.67 -6.35 -2.74
CA MET A 1066 -23.60 -5.36 -2.52
C MET A 1066 -22.37 -5.55 -3.43
N PRO A 1067 -22.53 -5.45 -4.76
CA PRO A 1067 -21.45 -5.69 -5.70
C PRO A 1067 -20.34 -4.64 -5.56
N SER A 1068 -19.08 -5.09 -5.69
CA SER A 1068 -17.89 -4.23 -5.62
C SER A 1068 -17.84 -3.22 -6.78
N SER A 1069 -18.32 -3.65 -7.96
CA SER A 1069 -18.35 -2.87 -9.20
C SER A 1069 -19.75 -2.80 -9.79
N LEU A 1070 -20.06 -1.69 -10.45
CA LEU A 1070 -21.34 -1.49 -11.15
C LEU A 1070 -21.54 -2.50 -12.30
N ALA A 1071 -20.46 -2.91 -12.96
CA ALA A 1071 -20.54 -3.76 -14.14
C ALA A 1071 -20.74 -5.24 -13.80
N GLU A 1072 -20.05 -5.72 -12.76
CA GLU A 1072 -20.05 -7.10 -12.27
C GLU A 1072 -21.43 -7.79 -12.28
N PRO A 1073 -22.48 -7.23 -11.66
CA PRO A 1073 -23.80 -7.88 -11.57
C PRO A 1073 -24.65 -7.80 -12.85
N LEU A 1074 -24.22 -7.06 -13.88
CA LEU A 1074 -24.99 -6.92 -15.11
C LEU A 1074 -24.73 -8.12 -16.04
N TYR A 1075 -25.76 -8.86 -16.43
CA TYR A 1075 -25.60 -9.96 -17.39
C TYR A 1075 -25.12 -9.47 -18.75
N TRP A 1076 -24.37 -10.33 -19.46
CA TRP A 1076 -24.01 -10.09 -20.85
C TRP A 1076 -25.24 -10.28 -21.74
N SER A 1077 -25.76 -9.19 -22.32
CA SER A 1077 -26.85 -9.29 -23.30
C SER A 1077 -26.45 -10.18 -24.49
N ARG A 1078 -27.39 -10.93 -25.07
CA ARG A 1078 -27.10 -11.81 -26.21
C ARG A 1078 -26.66 -10.98 -27.42
N LEU A 1079 -25.42 -11.19 -27.88
CA LEU A 1079 -24.88 -10.58 -29.09
C LEU A 1079 -24.19 -11.67 -29.93
N PRO A 1080 -24.73 -12.03 -31.12
CA PRO A 1080 -24.11 -13.01 -32.00
C PRO A 1080 -22.71 -12.62 -32.46
N TRP A 1081 -21.82 -13.61 -32.60
CA TRP A 1081 -20.43 -13.41 -33.01
C TRP A 1081 -20.24 -12.54 -34.28
N PRO A 1082 -21.00 -12.72 -35.38
CA PRO A 1082 -20.84 -11.86 -36.56
C PRO A 1082 -21.19 -10.38 -36.32
N GLN A 1083 -22.18 -10.10 -35.46
CA GLN A 1083 -22.58 -8.73 -35.13
C GLN A 1083 -21.53 -8.06 -34.24
N LEU A 1084 -20.96 -8.81 -33.29
CA LEU A 1084 -19.83 -8.34 -32.49
C LEU A 1084 -18.63 -8.02 -33.40
N LEU A 1085 -18.28 -8.93 -34.31
CA LEU A 1085 -17.15 -8.72 -35.23
C LEU A 1085 -17.37 -7.49 -36.11
N ASP A 1086 -18.57 -7.25 -36.64
CA ASP A 1086 -18.87 -6.03 -37.39
C ASP A 1086 -18.68 -4.76 -36.53
N ALA A 1087 -19.23 -4.75 -35.32
CA ALA A 1087 -19.11 -3.64 -34.38
C ALA A 1087 -17.64 -3.33 -34.00
N VAL A 1088 -16.83 -4.37 -33.75
CA VAL A 1088 -15.40 -4.23 -33.45
C VAL A 1088 -14.60 -3.85 -34.69
N SER A 1089 -14.97 -4.35 -35.87
CA SER A 1089 -14.22 -4.17 -37.13
C SER A 1089 -14.46 -2.81 -37.77
N LYS A 1090 -15.67 -2.24 -37.65
CA LYS A 1090 -16.06 -0.98 -38.29
C LYS A 1090 -14.97 0.09 -38.16
N LYS A 1091 -14.47 0.54 -39.33
CA LYS A 1091 -13.68 1.75 -39.45
C LYS A 1091 -14.61 2.93 -39.21
N GLN A 1092 -14.77 3.32 -37.96
CA GLN A 1092 -15.55 4.50 -37.62
C GLN A 1092 -14.84 5.73 -38.19
N GLY A 1093 -15.50 6.42 -39.12
CA GLY A 1093 -14.97 7.60 -39.82
C GLY A 1093 -14.56 8.72 -38.87
N ARG A 1094 -13.75 9.65 -39.36
CA ARG A 1094 -13.35 10.87 -38.63
C ARG A 1094 -14.61 11.66 -38.22
N LEU A 1095 -15.06 11.46 -36.99
CA LEU A 1095 -16.04 12.32 -36.29
C LEU A 1095 -15.38 13.56 -35.72
#